data_AF-A0A1G7MUF2-F1
#
_entry.id   AF-A0A1G7MUF2-F1
#
_cell.length_a   1.000
_cell.length_b   1.000
_cell.length_c   1.000
_cell.angle_alpha   90.00
_cell.angle_beta   90.00
_cell.angle_gamma   90.00
#
_symmetry.space_group_name_H-M   'P 1'
#
loop_
_entity.id
_entity.type
_entity.pdbx_description
1 polymer ?
#
loop_
_entity_poly.entity_id
_entity_poly.type
_entity_poly.pdbx_seq_one_letter_code
_entity_poly.pdbx_strand_id
1 'polypeptide(L)'
;METKILYVSPHLDDVLLSMAQNIKNEIANNANVTIATFFSEGNTATRSLYESRRKDDVCTISKIGAKALHMGFTDSYFRDSRFCNYSSIMFHKECTETQLFNDIQKKLRELLICGKYAICYIPLGVGGHVDHNIIFHAGRQLAEEMNDIDFRFYADMPYALISESIDFRIAEMFGYKTHEYTFRPLLDNNFHFLKTYCNDDADRERSSCLFKADYNTYKSLPLTHEGEYFPVKIVIEKDFDKAELIATYKSELPDLFGNETNQINAAEQYFMFQAENNSSIRYVKNNMSDSKDYCARIIKNGKYTIMQTDTIWYDDTTKSLYNQVYFLFEKLRVLGCMYNLAPQGYRYCFQAEDIFEAEIFYSGDDSEGDFLKRFIPRLTSPDCKIRLAPSPDGRIGIRAKFLLKAIETPDGKKYHINEQGTIDCESFEVHVSEHCNLKCKQCCNSSPFNKPRFLSPEEVRDMFTFVKANLNPDVIKISGGEPMLNPHLGEIINIIKDLFPKTPLRITSNGLLFKRLKEEDFSRLDQLWISNYSSMPVPDSTIEKIRNLAQKYEIVLNIKEVQEFSNVISEEKLTQTKAEDSFRNCWMRHRCLIIRNNRFYLCTRAAYIDSYLKTRHNLDTDYSVRDGILLNDPDFKNKALELLNRNKPINTCVYCFGNTGSSFPSTQMKM
;
A
#
# COMPACT_ATOMS: atom_id res chain seq x y z
N MET A 1 4.79 28.52 -1.04
CA MET A 1 3.75 29.14 -1.91
C MET A 1 2.43 28.52 -1.52
N GLU A 2 1.37 29.31 -1.47
CA GLU A 2 0.01 28.83 -1.18
C GLU A 2 -0.45 27.89 -2.31
N THR A 3 -0.80 26.65 -1.98
CA THR A 3 -1.26 25.65 -2.97
C THR A 3 -2.70 25.96 -3.34
N LYS A 4 -2.98 26.16 -4.64
CA LYS A 4 -4.34 26.35 -5.14
C LYS A 4 -4.97 25.02 -5.53
N ILE A 5 -6.15 24.74 -5.00
CA ILE A 5 -6.88 23.49 -5.21
C ILE A 5 -8.26 23.80 -5.77
N LEU A 6 -8.63 23.10 -6.84
CA LEU A 6 -9.96 23.17 -7.44
C LEU A 6 -10.73 21.89 -7.11
N TYR A 7 -11.96 22.02 -6.62
CA TYR A 7 -12.96 20.97 -6.58
C TYR A 7 -14.01 21.24 -7.63
N VAL A 8 -14.30 20.25 -8.44
CA VAL A 8 -15.35 20.30 -9.45
C VAL A 8 -16.58 19.59 -8.89
N SER A 9 -17.63 20.36 -8.63
CA SER A 9 -18.92 19.86 -8.16
C SER A 9 -19.88 19.74 -9.33
N PRO A 10 -20.55 18.60 -9.54
CA PRO A 10 -21.67 18.51 -10.48
C PRO A 10 -22.81 19.44 -10.08
N HIS A 11 -23.39 19.23 -8.90
CA HIS A 11 -24.51 20.01 -8.36
C HIS A 11 -24.13 20.76 -7.08
N LEU A 12 -25.10 21.53 -6.58
CA LEU A 12 -24.97 22.49 -5.48
C LEU A 12 -25.03 21.80 -4.10
N ASP A 13 -24.11 20.87 -3.85
CA ASP A 13 -24.03 20.03 -2.64
C ASP A 13 -22.92 18.95 -2.73
N ASP A 14 -22.77 18.31 -3.89
CA ASP A 14 -21.99 17.06 -4.10
C ASP A 14 -20.59 17.06 -3.47
N VAL A 15 -19.82 18.13 -3.67
CA VAL A 15 -18.45 18.22 -3.13
C VAL A 15 -18.45 18.26 -1.61
N LEU A 16 -19.39 18.96 -0.96
CA LEU A 16 -19.44 18.99 0.50
C LEU A 16 -20.08 17.73 1.08
N LEU A 17 -20.99 17.10 0.35
CA LEU A 17 -21.46 15.75 0.67
C LEU A 17 -20.33 14.71 0.60
N SER A 18 -19.37 14.90 -0.30
CA SER A 18 -18.33 13.89 -0.59
C SER A 18 -16.98 14.14 0.09
N MET A 19 -16.58 15.41 0.27
CA MET A 19 -15.19 15.83 0.51
C MET A 19 -15.04 16.96 1.56
N ALA A 20 -16.06 17.22 2.38
CA ALA A 20 -16.04 18.34 3.33
C ALA A 20 -14.87 18.28 4.31
N GLN A 21 -14.57 17.12 4.90
CA GLN A 21 -13.45 17.00 5.84
C GLN A 21 -12.11 17.16 5.13
N ASN A 22 -11.97 16.62 3.92
CA ASN A 22 -10.76 16.80 3.12
C ASN A 22 -10.50 18.29 2.82
N ILE A 23 -11.55 19.05 2.51
CA ILE A 23 -11.46 20.50 2.28
C ILE A 23 -11.07 21.25 3.56
N LYS A 24 -11.69 20.93 4.71
CA LYS A 24 -11.29 21.52 6.01
C LYS A 24 -9.80 21.32 6.26
N ASN A 25 -9.32 20.09 6.03
CA ASN A 25 -7.92 19.74 6.22
C ASN A 25 -7.00 20.49 5.24
N GLU A 26 -7.39 20.69 3.99
CA GLU A 26 -6.60 21.45 3.02
C GLU A 26 -6.51 22.93 3.39
N ILE A 27 -7.62 23.55 3.80
CA ILE A 27 -7.66 24.94 4.23
C ILE A 27 -6.83 25.14 5.51
N ALA A 28 -6.95 24.23 6.48
CA ALA A 28 -6.12 24.24 7.69
C ALA A 28 -4.61 24.16 7.38
N ASN A 29 -4.25 23.60 6.22
CA ASN A 29 -2.88 23.52 5.71
C ASN A 29 -2.51 24.70 4.77
N ASN A 30 -3.20 25.84 4.90
CA ASN A 30 -2.99 27.04 4.08
C ASN A 30 -3.14 26.79 2.57
N ALA A 31 -4.04 25.89 2.16
CA ALA A 31 -4.42 25.78 0.76
C ALA A 31 -5.53 26.79 0.41
N ASN A 32 -5.45 27.35 -0.81
CA ASN A 32 -6.51 28.16 -1.38
C ASN A 32 -7.48 27.25 -2.12
N VAL A 33 -8.64 26.99 -1.52
CA VAL A 33 -9.62 26.05 -2.07
C VAL A 33 -10.73 26.80 -2.81
N THR A 34 -10.96 26.42 -4.06
CA THR A 34 -12.13 26.83 -4.84
C THR A 34 -13.00 25.62 -5.14
N ILE A 35 -14.31 25.75 -4.96
CA ILE A 35 -15.31 24.76 -5.37
C ILE A 35 -16.09 25.38 -6.54
N ALA A 36 -16.00 24.75 -7.70
CA ALA A 36 -16.69 25.16 -8.92
C ALA A 36 -17.83 24.20 -9.23
N THR A 37 -19.06 24.68 -9.10
CA THR A 37 -20.27 23.90 -9.37
C THR A 37 -20.74 24.12 -10.79
N PHE A 38 -20.82 23.04 -11.57
CA PHE A 38 -21.08 23.13 -13.01
C PHE A 38 -22.57 23.29 -13.32
N PHE A 39 -23.40 22.37 -12.83
CA PHE A 39 -24.85 22.36 -13.02
C PHE A 39 -25.53 23.18 -11.92
N SER A 40 -25.35 24.49 -12.00
CA SER A 40 -25.79 25.45 -10.98
C SER A 40 -27.09 26.18 -11.32
N GLU A 41 -27.80 25.77 -12.38
CA GLU A 41 -29.03 26.39 -12.87
C GLU A 41 -30.13 25.35 -13.15
N GLY A 42 -31.37 25.79 -13.04
CA GLY A 42 -32.54 25.06 -13.52
C GLY A 42 -33.11 25.70 -14.80
N ASN A 43 -34.30 25.26 -15.22
CA ASN A 43 -35.02 25.92 -16.30
C ASN A 43 -35.75 27.20 -15.80
N THR A 44 -36.41 27.91 -16.71
CA THR A 44 -37.14 29.15 -16.42
C THR A 44 -38.14 29.02 -15.27
N ALA A 45 -38.81 27.88 -15.12
CA ALA A 45 -39.80 27.64 -14.08
C ALA A 45 -39.16 27.44 -12.69
N THR A 46 -37.94 26.92 -12.64
CA THR A 46 -37.19 26.62 -11.40
C THR A 46 -36.14 27.66 -11.04
N ARG A 47 -36.13 28.82 -11.71
CA ARG A 47 -35.15 29.88 -11.48
C ARG A 47 -35.05 30.29 -10.01
N SER A 48 -36.18 30.51 -9.33
CA SER A 48 -36.19 30.93 -7.93
C SER A 48 -35.66 29.84 -6.97
N LEU A 49 -35.91 28.56 -7.29
CA LEU A 49 -35.35 27.43 -6.54
C LEU A 49 -33.81 27.44 -6.63
N TYR A 50 -33.27 27.58 -7.84
CA TYR A 50 -31.82 27.59 -8.05
C TYR A 50 -31.13 28.86 -7.53
N GLU A 51 -31.82 30.00 -7.55
CA GLU A 51 -31.36 31.19 -6.82
C GLU A 51 -31.25 30.94 -5.32
N SER A 52 -32.12 30.11 -4.74
CA SER A 52 -32.00 29.67 -3.33
C SER A 52 -30.85 28.68 -3.15
N ARG A 53 -30.77 27.62 -3.97
CA ARG A 53 -29.70 26.60 -3.88
C ARG A 53 -28.31 27.24 -3.97
N ARG A 54 -28.11 28.21 -4.88
CA ARG A 54 -26.83 28.94 -5.01
C ARG A 54 -26.51 29.77 -3.77
N LYS A 55 -27.51 30.37 -3.11
CA LYS A 55 -27.29 31.12 -1.86
C LYS A 55 -26.88 30.18 -0.73
N ASP A 56 -27.53 29.04 -0.61
CA ASP A 56 -27.20 28.01 0.38
C ASP A 56 -25.78 27.47 0.14
N ASP A 57 -25.44 27.19 -1.12
CA ASP A 57 -24.11 26.72 -1.52
C ASP A 57 -23.00 27.74 -1.20
N VAL A 58 -23.16 29.01 -1.61
CA VAL A 58 -22.21 30.08 -1.30
C VAL A 58 -22.05 30.25 0.21
N CYS A 59 -23.15 30.23 0.96
CA CYS A 59 -23.14 30.35 2.42
C CYS A 59 -22.34 29.21 3.06
N THR A 60 -22.60 27.97 2.62
CA THR A 60 -21.97 26.78 3.17
C THR A 60 -20.49 26.70 2.84
N ILE A 61 -20.14 26.93 1.58
CA ILE A 61 -18.75 26.94 1.09
C ILE A 61 -17.93 28.06 1.77
N SER A 62 -18.53 29.22 2.01
CA SER A 62 -17.85 30.32 2.70
C SER A 62 -17.57 29.99 4.18
N LYS A 63 -18.45 29.26 4.86
CA LYS A 63 -18.27 28.85 6.27
C LYS A 63 -17.06 27.94 6.46
N ILE A 64 -16.77 27.07 5.49
CA ILE A 64 -15.59 26.19 5.53
C ILE A 64 -14.30 26.92 5.11
N GLY A 65 -14.40 28.15 4.58
CA GLY A 65 -13.26 28.97 4.16
C GLY A 65 -12.83 28.76 2.70
N ALA A 66 -13.66 28.12 1.89
CA ALA A 66 -13.43 27.93 0.46
C ALA A 66 -14.14 29.02 -0.37
N LYS A 67 -13.75 29.15 -1.64
CA LYS A 67 -14.38 30.04 -2.61
C LYS A 67 -15.38 29.28 -3.48
N ALA A 68 -16.63 29.74 -3.54
CA ALA A 68 -17.64 29.21 -4.44
C ALA A 68 -17.56 29.85 -5.85
N LEU A 69 -17.71 29.05 -6.89
CA LEU A 69 -17.93 29.48 -8.27
C LEU A 69 -19.07 28.67 -8.91
N HIS A 70 -19.99 29.34 -9.62
CA HIS A 70 -21.12 28.70 -10.28
C HIS A 70 -21.00 28.86 -11.80
N MET A 71 -20.99 27.77 -12.56
CA MET A 71 -20.65 27.80 -13.99
C MET A 71 -21.85 28.01 -14.92
N GLY A 72 -23.08 27.87 -14.41
CA GLY A 72 -24.28 28.26 -15.14
C GLY A 72 -24.88 27.20 -16.07
N PHE A 73 -24.44 25.94 -16.00
CA PHE A 73 -25.07 24.87 -16.78
C PHE A 73 -26.39 24.43 -16.13
N THR A 74 -27.36 24.05 -16.97
CA THR A 74 -28.67 23.59 -16.50
C THR A 74 -28.61 22.11 -16.11
N ASP A 75 -29.01 21.78 -14.88
CA ASP A 75 -29.15 20.41 -14.37
C ASP A 75 -29.99 19.53 -15.31
N SER A 76 -29.57 18.28 -15.46
CA SER A 76 -30.18 17.27 -16.34
C SER A 76 -31.70 17.18 -16.20
N TYR A 77 -32.22 17.19 -14.97
CA TYR A 77 -33.66 17.07 -14.70
C TYR A 77 -34.47 18.19 -15.36
N PHE A 78 -33.88 19.38 -15.48
CA PHE A 78 -34.51 20.56 -16.06
C PHE A 78 -34.08 20.84 -17.50
N ARG A 79 -33.01 20.18 -17.96
CA ARG A 79 -32.41 20.35 -19.29
C ARG A 79 -33.12 19.51 -20.36
N ASP A 80 -33.48 18.27 -20.03
CA ASP A 80 -34.05 17.33 -20.98
C ASP A 80 -35.16 16.50 -20.33
N SER A 81 -36.33 16.46 -20.95
CA SER A 81 -37.51 15.76 -20.41
C SER A 81 -37.34 14.25 -20.30
N ARG A 82 -36.31 13.66 -20.92
CA ARG A 82 -35.91 12.26 -20.74
C ARG A 82 -35.41 12.00 -19.32
N PHE A 83 -34.82 12.98 -18.65
CA PHE A 83 -34.23 12.88 -17.31
C PHE A 83 -35.27 13.22 -16.23
N CYS A 84 -36.36 12.47 -16.16
CA CYS A 84 -37.50 12.78 -15.30
C CYS A 84 -37.62 11.92 -14.03
N ASN A 85 -36.77 10.91 -13.83
CA ASN A 85 -36.80 10.02 -12.66
C ASN A 85 -35.46 9.32 -12.43
N TYR A 86 -35.34 8.56 -11.33
CA TYR A 86 -34.06 7.96 -10.93
C TYR A 86 -33.48 7.03 -12.00
N SER A 87 -34.30 6.16 -12.59
CA SER A 87 -33.81 5.21 -13.60
C SER A 87 -33.40 5.86 -14.92
N SER A 88 -33.87 7.07 -15.21
CA SER A 88 -33.47 7.80 -16.41
C SER A 88 -32.28 8.73 -16.20
N ILE A 89 -31.96 9.10 -14.96
CA ILE A 89 -30.85 9.98 -14.60
C ILE A 89 -29.59 9.19 -14.20
N MET A 90 -29.77 8.02 -13.57
CA MET A 90 -28.69 7.16 -13.05
C MET A 90 -28.32 6.04 -14.04
N PHE A 91 -27.27 5.29 -13.72
CA PHE A 91 -26.80 4.11 -14.48
C PHE A 91 -26.29 4.41 -15.90
N HIS A 92 -25.94 5.66 -16.19
CA HIS A 92 -25.26 6.02 -17.43
C HIS A 92 -23.76 5.67 -17.33
N LYS A 93 -23.16 5.37 -18.47
CA LYS A 93 -21.73 4.99 -18.58
C LYS A 93 -21.00 5.89 -19.57
N GLU A 94 -21.65 6.14 -20.70
CA GLU A 94 -21.12 6.97 -21.78
C GLU A 94 -21.73 8.37 -21.73
N CYS A 95 -20.94 9.35 -22.18
CA CYS A 95 -21.42 10.70 -22.38
C CYS A 95 -22.10 10.81 -23.76
N THR A 96 -23.43 10.90 -23.79
CA THR A 96 -24.19 11.03 -25.04
C THR A 96 -24.43 12.49 -25.48
N GLU A 97 -24.22 13.46 -24.59
CA GLU A 97 -24.47 14.89 -24.85
C GLU A 97 -23.19 15.60 -25.34
N THR A 98 -22.74 15.31 -26.57
CA THR A 98 -21.44 15.75 -27.11
C THR A 98 -21.20 17.26 -27.05
N GLN A 99 -22.22 18.08 -27.36
CA GLN A 99 -22.06 19.54 -27.33
C GLN A 99 -21.84 20.05 -25.91
N LEU A 100 -22.67 19.58 -24.96
CA LEU A 100 -22.55 19.93 -23.55
C LEU A 100 -21.20 19.48 -22.96
N PHE A 101 -20.75 18.28 -23.31
CA PHE A 101 -19.42 17.79 -22.97
C PHE A 101 -18.31 18.73 -23.42
N ASN A 102 -18.33 19.17 -24.69
CA ASN A 102 -17.33 20.09 -25.23
C ASN A 102 -17.34 21.44 -24.50
N ASP A 103 -18.54 21.95 -24.18
CA ASP A 103 -18.70 23.21 -23.47
C ASP A 103 -18.18 23.12 -22.02
N ILE A 104 -18.49 22.02 -21.32
CA ILE A 104 -18.00 21.72 -19.97
C ILE A 104 -16.47 21.55 -19.96
N GLN A 105 -15.92 20.76 -20.88
CA GLN A 105 -14.47 20.54 -20.99
C GLN A 105 -13.75 21.86 -21.26
N LYS A 106 -14.25 22.67 -22.19
CA LYS A 106 -13.68 23.98 -22.49
C LYS A 106 -13.69 24.88 -21.26
N LYS A 107 -14.82 24.94 -20.54
CA LYS A 107 -14.98 25.76 -19.33
C LYS A 107 -14.05 25.29 -18.21
N LEU A 108 -13.93 23.99 -18.00
CA LEU A 108 -13.03 23.40 -16.99
C LEU A 108 -11.56 23.70 -17.32
N ARG A 109 -11.16 23.53 -18.58
CA ARG A 109 -9.80 23.86 -19.05
C ARG A 109 -9.48 25.35 -18.82
N GLU A 110 -10.38 26.25 -19.20
CA GLU A 110 -10.22 27.69 -18.97
C GLU A 110 -10.07 28.02 -17.48
N LEU A 111 -10.88 27.39 -16.62
CA LEU A 111 -10.81 27.58 -15.17
C LEU A 111 -9.48 27.11 -14.59
N LEU A 112 -9.00 25.95 -15.01
CA LEU A 112 -7.73 25.37 -14.57
C LEU A 112 -6.53 26.27 -14.93
N ILE A 113 -6.47 26.71 -16.19
CA ILE A 113 -5.39 27.57 -16.70
C ILE A 113 -5.41 28.95 -16.03
N CYS A 114 -6.57 29.61 -16.02
CA CYS A 114 -6.69 30.97 -15.47
C CYS A 114 -6.52 30.99 -13.95
N GLY A 115 -7.00 29.96 -13.26
CA GLY A 115 -6.89 29.84 -11.80
C GLY A 115 -5.49 29.50 -11.31
N LYS A 116 -4.66 28.90 -12.18
CA LYS A 116 -3.33 28.35 -11.84
C LYS A 116 -3.41 27.34 -10.70
N TYR A 117 -4.36 26.41 -10.81
CA TYR A 117 -4.54 25.35 -9.82
C TYR A 117 -3.46 24.29 -9.95
N ALA A 118 -2.94 23.80 -8.83
CA ALA A 118 -1.96 22.73 -8.79
C ALA A 118 -2.60 21.35 -8.64
N ILE A 119 -3.81 21.29 -8.07
CA ILE A 119 -4.57 20.07 -7.80
C ILE A 119 -6.02 20.29 -8.25
N CYS A 120 -6.60 19.29 -8.91
CA CYS A 120 -8.00 19.29 -9.35
C CYS A 120 -8.70 18.01 -8.89
N TYR A 121 -9.79 18.14 -8.14
CA TYR A 121 -10.66 17.04 -7.75
C TYR A 121 -11.91 17.00 -8.65
N ILE A 122 -12.19 15.85 -9.24
CA ILE A 122 -13.35 15.59 -10.10
C ILE A 122 -14.18 14.41 -9.55
N PRO A 123 -15.50 14.35 -9.81
CA PRO A 123 -16.32 13.21 -9.42
C PRO A 123 -15.83 11.92 -10.10
N LEU A 124 -15.94 10.79 -9.41
CA LEU A 124 -15.68 9.47 -9.98
C LEU A 124 -16.86 8.98 -10.87
N GLY A 125 -18.05 9.54 -10.66
CA GLY A 125 -19.28 9.16 -11.34
C GLY A 125 -19.93 7.91 -10.75
N VAL A 126 -19.79 7.68 -9.43
CA VAL A 126 -20.42 6.55 -8.74
C VAL A 126 -21.94 6.63 -8.88
N GLY A 127 -22.56 5.50 -9.23
CA GLY A 127 -24.00 5.42 -9.52
C GLY A 127 -24.39 5.83 -10.95
N GLY A 128 -23.50 6.49 -11.70
CA GLY A 128 -23.73 6.79 -13.11
C GLY A 128 -24.74 7.90 -13.36
N HIS A 129 -24.83 8.91 -12.48
CA HIS A 129 -25.62 10.11 -12.76
C HIS A 129 -25.13 10.78 -14.05
N VAL A 130 -26.04 11.14 -14.96
CA VAL A 130 -25.69 11.69 -16.28
C VAL A 130 -24.76 12.92 -16.20
N ASP A 131 -25.09 13.89 -15.36
CA ASP A 131 -24.26 15.09 -15.15
C ASP A 131 -22.89 14.80 -14.53
N HIS A 132 -22.80 13.91 -13.54
CA HIS A 132 -21.52 13.50 -12.94
C HIS A 132 -20.64 12.80 -13.97
N ASN A 133 -21.23 11.96 -14.82
CA ASN A 133 -20.53 11.26 -15.89
C ASN A 133 -19.93 12.22 -16.93
N ILE A 134 -20.66 13.26 -17.33
CA ILE A 134 -20.14 14.25 -18.28
C ILE A 134 -18.89 14.94 -17.69
N ILE A 135 -18.94 15.32 -16.42
CA ILE A 135 -17.81 15.96 -15.73
C ILE A 135 -16.65 14.98 -15.56
N PHE A 136 -16.92 13.73 -15.16
CA PHE A 136 -15.91 12.68 -15.04
C PHE A 136 -15.15 12.50 -16.36
N HIS A 137 -15.86 12.34 -17.48
CA HIS A 137 -15.23 12.14 -18.78
C HIS A 137 -14.46 13.38 -19.23
N ALA A 138 -15.01 14.58 -19.03
CA ALA A 138 -14.34 15.83 -19.37
C ALA A 138 -13.04 16.01 -18.56
N GLY A 139 -13.10 15.75 -17.26
CA GLY A 139 -11.96 15.83 -16.35
C GLY A 139 -10.90 14.76 -16.64
N ARG A 140 -11.31 13.51 -16.93
CA ARG A 140 -10.41 12.43 -17.31
C ARG A 140 -9.62 12.76 -18.57
N GLN A 141 -10.26 13.29 -19.60
CA GLN A 141 -9.56 13.68 -20.82
C GLN A 141 -8.55 14.81 -20.53
N LEU A 142 -8.91 15.80 -19.71
CA LEU A 142 -7.97 16.86 -19.33
C LEU A 142 -6.80 16.33 -18.49
N ALA A 143 -7.01 15.31 -17.66
CA ALA A 143 -5.95 14.67 -16.89
C ALA A 143 -4.90 13.98 -17.78
N GLU A 144 -5.30 13.48 -18.96
CA GLU A 144 -4.39 12.91 -19.95
C GLU A 144 -3.62 14.00 -20.73
N GLU A 145 -4.18 15.21 -20.83
CA GLU A 145 -3.61 16.33 -21.59
C GLU A 145 -2.73 17.28 -20.75
N MET A 146 -3.02 17.44 -19.46
CA MET A 146 -2.46 18.48 -18.58
C MET A 146 -1.61 17.89 -17.45
N ASN A 147 -0.34 17.60 -17.75
CA ASN A 147 0.60 16.97 -16.81
C ASN A 147 1.08 17.87 -15.65
N ASP A 148 0.83 19.18 -15.71
CA ASP A 148 1.21 20.17 -14.69
C ASP A 148 0.21 20.27 -13.53
N ILE A 149 -0.93 19.61 -13.65
CA ILE A 149 -2.00 19.59 -12.64
C ILE A 149 -2.17 18.17 -12.10
N ASP A 150 -2.22 18.03 -10.77
CA ASP A 150 -2.51 16.75 -10.13
C ASP A 150 -4.01 16.48 -10.10
N PHE A 151 -4.52 15.70 -11.05
CA PHE A 151 -5.92 15.28 -11.09
C PHE A 151 -6.21 14.13 -10.11
N ARG A 152 -7.31 14.28 -9.37
CA ARG A 152 -7.79 13.34 -8.35
C ARG A 152 -9.30 13.15 -8.51
N PHE A 153 -9.80 12.00 -8.10
CA PHE A 153 -11.20 11.63 -8.25
C PHE A 153 -11.81 11.40 -6.86
N TYR A 154 -13.04 11.85 -6.61
CA TYR A 154 -13.73 11.58 -5.33
C TYR A 154 -14.97 10.69 -5.53
N ALA A 155 -15.27 9.86 -4.54
CA ALA A 155 -16.47 9.04 -4.55
C ALA A 155 -17.72 9.87 -4.26
N ASP A 156 -18.72 9.79 -5.14
CA ASP A 156 -19.94 10.59 -5.10
C ASP A 156 -20.89 10.12 -3.99
N MET A 157 -21.05 10.92 -2.94
CA MET A 157 -22.03 10.66 -1.87
C MET A 157 -23.40 11.28 -2.21
N PRO A 158 -24.53 10.65 -1.87
CA PRO A 158 -24.68 9.42 -1.10
C PRO A 158 -24.64 8.13 -1.94
N TYR A 159 -24.49 8.22 -3.26
CA TYR A 159 -24.51 7.04 -4.15
C TYR A 159 -23.47 5.98 -3.78
N ALA A 160 -22.30 6.43 -3.33
CA ALA A 160 -21.22 5.60 -2.81
C ALA A 160 -21.58 4.79 -1.55
N LEU A 161 -22.69 5.10 -0.88
CA LEU A 161 -23.20 4.35 0.28
C LEU A 161 -24.02 3.12 -0.12
N ILE A 162 -24.54 3.09 -1.36
CA ILE A 162 -25.13 1.88 -1.89
C ILE A 162 -23.99 0.88 -2.01
N SER A 163 -24.03 -0.14 -1.16
CA SER A 163 -23.00 -1.17 -1.03
C SER A 163 -22.55 -1.63 -2.42
N GLU A 164 -21.25 -1.89 -2.58
CA GLU A 164 -20.61 -2.32 -3.84
C GLU A 164 -20.58 -1.30 -5.01
N SER A 165 -21.27 -0.14 -4.93
CA SER A 165 -21.38 0.78 -6.08
C SER A 165 -20.07 1.44 -6.48
N ILE A 166 -19.18 1.70 -5.52
CA ILE A 166 -17.81 2.18 -5.80
C ILE A 166 -17.04 1.12 -6.59
N ASP A 167 -17.12 -0.15 -6.19
CA ASP A 167 -16.42 -1.25 -6.84
C ASP A 167 -16.98 -1.57 -8.22
N PHE A 168 -18.30 -1.42 -8.42
CA PHE A 168 -18.90 -1.53 -9.76
C PHE A 168 -18.31 -0.48 -10.69
N ARG A 169 -18.22 0.77 -10.23
CA ARG A 169 -17.67 1.88 -11.01
C ARG A 169 -16.18 1.69 -11.31
N ILE A 170 -15.40 1.34 -10.29
CA ILE A 170 -13.97 1.02 -10.44
C ILE A 170 -13.78 -0.12 -11.44
N ALA A 171 -14.56 -1.19 -11.30
CA ALA A 171 -14.41 -2.35 -12.17
C ALA A 171 -14.80 -2.04 -13.63
N GLU A 172 -15.85 -1.25 -13.82
CA GLU A 172 -16.23 -0.73 -15.13
C GLU A 172 -15.09 0.07 -15.77
N MET A 173 -14.47 0.99 -15.03
CA MET A 173 -13.38 1.83 -15.53
C MET A 173 -12.15 1.04 -15.96
N PHE A 174 -11.82 -0.02 -15.21
CA PHE A 174 -10.59 -0.78 -15.43
C PHE A 174 -10.81 -2.09 -16.21
N GLY A 175 -12.06 -2.48 -16.46
CA GLY A 175 -12.41 -3.70 -17.19
C GLY A 175 -12.18 -4.99 -16.40
N TYR A 176 -12.04 -4.92 -15.07
CA TYR A 176 -11.82 -6.06 -14.19
C TYR A 176 -12.41 -5.79 -12.79
N LYS A 177 -12.79 -6.83 -12.06
CA LYS A 177 -13.22 -6.73 -10.65
C LYS A 177 -12.13 -7.21 -9.71
N THR A 178 -12.06 -6.66 -8.50
CA THR A 178 -11.08 -7.07 -7.47
C THR A 178 -11.66 -8.04 -6.43
N HIS A 179 -13.00 -8.11 -6.36
CA HIS A 179 -13.73 -8.90 -5.38
C HIS A 179 -14.98 -9.53 -6.04
N GLU A 180 -15.61 -10.46 -5.34
CA GLU A 180 -16.95 -10.92 -5.69
C GLU A 180 -17.91 -10.59 -4.57
N TYR A 181 -19.07 -10.07 -4.94
CA TYR A 181 -20.14 -9.71 -4.02
C TYR A 181 -21.34 -10.61 -4.23
N THR A 182 -22.10 -10.83 -3.17
CA THR A 182 -23.44 -11.39 -3.30
C THR A 182 -24.38 -10.26 -3.70
N PHE A 183 -25.19 -10.47 -4.75
CA PHE A 183 -26.14 -9.44 -5.19
C PHE A 183 -27.09 -9.04 -4.07
N ARG A 184 -27.11 -7.75 -3.75
CA ARG A 184 -28.12 -7.13 -2.90
C ARG A 184 -29.03 -6.25 -3.77
N PRO A 185 -30.35 -6.42 -3.75
CA PRO A 185 -31.27 -5.55 -4.48
C PRO A 185 -31.11 -4.06 -4.10
N LEU A 186 -31.26 -3.15 -5.08
CA LEU A 186 -31.11 -1.71 -4.87
C LEU A 186 -32.02 -1.20 -3.73
N LEU A 187 -33.30 -1.57 -3.77
CA LEU A 187 -34.32 -1.10 -2.83
C LEU A 187 -34.25 -1.75 -1.44
N ASP A 188 -33.40 -2.77 -1.25
CA ASP A 188 -33.10 -3.34 0.08
C ASP A 188 -32.13 -2.43 0.86
N ASN A 189 -31.56 -1.42 0.21
CA ASN A 189 -30.87 -0.32 0.87
C ASN A 189 -31.94 0.68 1.33
N ASN A 190 -32.22 0.72 2.63
CA ASN A 190 -33.30 1.51 3.23
C ASN A 190 -32.94 3.02 3.32
N PHE A 191 -32.46 3.60 2.23
CA PHE A 191 -32.06 5.01 2.15
C PHE A 191 -33.24 5.92 1.78
N HIS A 192 -33.30 7.11 2.38
CA HIS A 192 -34.41 8.05 2.15
C HIS A 192 -34.40 8.59 0.70
N PHE A 193 -33.24 8.99 0.18
CA PHE A 193 -33.12 9.46 -1.21
C PHE A 193 -33.63 8.46 -2.26
N LEU A 194 -33.45 7.14 -2.04
CA LEU A 194 -34.01 6.12 -2.94
C LEU A 194 -35.54 6.07 -2.88
N LYS A 195 -36.14 6.44 -1.75
CA LYS A 195 -37.61 6.54 -1.62
C LYS A 195 -38.12 7.81 -2.29
N THR A 196 -37.38 8.91 -2.19
CA THR A 196 -37.74 10.22 -2.74
C THR A 196 -37.59 10.23 -4.26
N TYR A 197 -36.46 9.76 -4.80
CA TYR A 197 -36.16 9.88 -6.22
C TYR A 197 -36.72 8.75 -7.09
N CYS A 198 -37.00 7.56 -6.52
CA CYS A 198 -37.75 6.52 -7.22
C CYS A 198 -39.26 6.80 -7.13
N ASN A 199 -39.74 7.60 -8.08
CA ASN A 199 -40.99 8.35 -8.01
C ASN A 199 -42.27 7.49 -8.11
N ASP A 200 -42.20 6.30 -8.69
CA ASP A 200 -43.33 5.36 -8.78
C ASP A 200 -42.87 3.88 -8.86
N ASP A 201 -43.81 2.93 -8.82
CA ASP A 201 -43.51 1.50 -8.85
C ASP A 201 -42.79 1.05 -10.14
N ALA A 202 -43.10 1.69 -11.27
CA ALA A 202 -42.46 1.37 -12.54
C ALA A 202 -40.98 1.84 -12.55
N ASP A 203 -40.70 3.02 -12.00
CA ASP A 203 -39.34 3.54 -11.84
C ASP A 203 -38.54 2.72 -10.82
N ARG A 204 -39.17 2.26 -9.73
CA ARG A 204 -38.57 1.34 -8.74
C ARG A 204 -38.16 0.01 -9.39
N GLU A 205 -39.05 -0.59 -10.17
CA GLU A 205 -38.78 -1.82 -10.90
C GLU A 205 -37.66 -1.62 -11.93
N ARG A 206 -37.72 -0.54 -12.70
CA ARG A 206 -36.71 -0.21 -13.71
C ARG A 206 -35.34 0.08 -13.09
N SER A 207 -35.28 0.87 -12.02
CA SER A 207 -34.05 1.16 -11.27
C SER A 207 -33.42 -0.11 -10.71
N SER A 208 -34.23 -1.01 -10.15
CA SER A 208 -33.77 -2.30 -9.66
C SER A 208 -33.23 -3.19 -10.78
N CYS A 209 -33.87 -3.19 -11.95
CA CYS A 209 -33.39 -3.89 -13.15
C CYS A 209 -32.05 -3.34 -13.66
N LEU A 210 -31.89 -2.02 -13.72
CA LEU A 210 -30.65 -1.38 -14.15
C LEU A 210 -29.49 -1.63 -13.18
N PHE A 211 -29.72 -1.48 -11.88
CA PHE A 211 -28.71 -1.83 -10.87
C PHE A 211 -28.31 -3.31 -10.94
N LYS A 212 -29.27 -4.21 -11.19
CA LYS A 212 -28.97 -5.63 -11.42
C LYS A 212 -28.17 -5.85 -12.71
N ALA A 213 -28.41 -5.06 -13.76
CA ALA A 213 -27.63 -5.10 -14.99
C ALA A 213 -26.18 -4.63 -14.76
N ASP A 214 -25.96 -3.61 -13.94
CA ASP A 214 -24.63 -3.18 -13.52
C ASP A 214 -23.93 -4.24 -12.67
N TYR A 215 -24.63 -4.85 -11.70
CA TYR A 215 -24.08 -6.00 -10.98
C TYR A 215 -23.75 -7.17 -11.90
N ASN A 216 -24.59 -7.48 -12.90
CA ASN A 216 -24.31 -8.55 -13.86
C ASN A 216 -23.09 -8.23 -14.73
N THR A 217 -22.93 -6.96 -15.12
CA THR A 217 -21.74 -6.47 -15.82
C THR A 217 -20.52 -6.62 -14.93
N TYR A 218 -20.58 -6.13 -13.69
CA TYR A 218 -19.54 -6.33 -12.70
C TYR A 218 -19.19 -7.81 -12.54
N LYS A 219 -20.19 -8.68 -12.36
CA LYS A 219 -20.01 -10.12 -12.17
C LYS A 219 -19.33 -10.78 -13.36
N SER A 220 -19.60 -10.32 -14.59
CA SER A 220 -19.00 -10.87 -15.81
C SER A 220 -17.57 -10.42 -16.05
N LEU A 221 -17.13 -9.32 -15.42
CA LEU A 221 -15.75 -8.87 -15.49
C LEU A 221 -14.80 -9.90 -14.86
N PRO A 222 -13.59 -10.06 -15.42
CA PRO A 222 -12.60 -10.97 -14.88
C PRO A 222 -12.23 -10.54 -13.45
N LEU A 223 -12.22 -11.49 -12.53
CA LEU A 223 -11.64 -11.28 -11.20
C LEU A 223 -10.13 -11.24 -11.36
N THR A 224 -9.54 -10.08 -11.14
CA THR A 224 -8.09 -9.90 -11.03
C THR A 224 -7.77 -9.41 -9.62
N HIS A 225 -6.67 -9.92 -9.07
CA HIS A 225 -6.12 -9.36 -7.85
C HIS A 225 -5.07 -8.29 -8.15
N GLU A 226 -4.60 -8.26 -9.40
CA GLU A 226 -3.66 -7.28 -9.93
C GLU A 226 -4.41 -6.25 -10.74
N GLY A 227 -4.50 -5.06 -10.18
CA GLY A 227 -4.69 -3.89 -10.99
C GLY A 227 -3.35 -3.45 -11.54
N GLU A 228 -3.19 -3.46 -12.87
CA GLU A 228 -2.49 -2.33 -13.47
C GLU A 228 -3.31 -1.10 -13.07
N TYR A 229 -2.91 -0.46 -11.96
CA TYR A 229 -3.51 0.78 -11.51
C TYR A 229 -3.15 1.82 -12.56
N PHE A 230 -4.10 2.13 -13.44
CA PHE A 230 -4.08 3.41 -14.11
C PHE A 230 -3.87 4.48 -13.03
N PRO A 231 -3.00 5.48 -13.24
CA PRO A 231 -2.55 6.43 -12.21
C PRO A 231 -3.64 7.44 -11.82
N VAL A 232 -4.82 6.94 -11.45
CA VAL A 232 -5.99 7.71 -11.03
C VAL A 232 -6.02 7.69 -9.51
N LYS A 233 -5.80 8.86 -8.90
CA LYS A 233 -5.85 9.03 -7.44
C LYS A 233 -7.31 9.16 -7.01
N ILE A 234 -7.90 8.08 -6.49
CA ILE A 234 -9.25 8.10 -5.93
C ILE A 234 -9.18 8.45 -4.44
N VAL A 235 -10.04 9.36 -3.99
CA VAL A 235 -10.20 9.78 -2.59
C VAL A 235 -11.60 9.44 -2.11
N ILE A 236 -11.65 8.78 -0.95
CA ILE A 236 -12.89 8.37 -0.30
C ILE A 236 -12.84 8.93 1.12
N GLU A 237 -13.72 9.89 1.41
CA GLU A 237 -13.84 10.45 2.75
C GLU A 237 -14.55 9.47 3.68
N LYS A 238 -13.90 9.13 4.79
CA LYS A 238 -14.40 8.19 5.81
C LYS A 238 -14.87 8.87 7.08
N ASP A 239 -14.52 10.14 7.23
CA ASP A 239 -14.97 10.93 8.35
C ASP A 239 -16.35 11.47 8.01
N PHE A 240 -17.30 11.14 8.87
CA PHE A 240 -18.70 11.40 8.65
C PHE A 240 -19.23 12.55 9.52
N ASP A 241 -18.36 13.19 10.29
CA ASP A 241 -18.66 14.37 11.10
C ASP A 241 -18.73 15.66 10.24
N LYS A 242 -19.71 15.66 9.34
CA LYS A 242 -20.06 16.78 8.45
C LYS A 242 -21.54 17.14 8.51
N ALA A 243 -22.29 16.53 9.42
CA ALA A 243 -23.73 16.72 9.56
C ALA A 243 -24.11 18.19 9.82
N GLU A 244 -23.37 18.89 10.68
CA GLU A 244 -23.61 20.32 10.93
C GLU A 244 -23.37 21.20 9.70
N LEU A 245 -22.40 20.85 8.86
CA LEU A 245 -22.11 21.57 7.62
C LEU A 245 -23.15 21.23 6.54
N ILE A 246 -23.52 19.97 6.37
CA ILE A 246 -24.53 19.56 5.39
C ILE A 246 -25.90 20.13 5.78
N ALA A 247 -26.20 20.28 7.08
CA ALA A 247 -27.42 20.87 7.62
C ALA A 247 -27.69 22.32 7.17
N THR A 248 -26.74 22.99 6.50
CA THR A 248 -26.95 24.33 5.94
C THR A 248 -27.54 24.33 4.53
N TYR A 249 -27.61 23.18 3.83
CA TYR A 249 -28.31 23.01 2.55
C TYR A 249 -29.81 22.79 2.73
N LYS A 250 -30.53 23.83 3.14
CA LYS A 250 -31.95 23.75 3.53
C LYS A 250 -32.87 23.27 2.40
N SER A 251 -32.50 23.52 1.15
CA SER A 251 -33.29 23.14 -0.01
C SER A 251 -33.22 21.66 -0.40
N GLU A 252 -32.12 20.96 -0.10
CA GLU A 252 -31.85 19.60 -0.60
C GLU A 252 -31.90 18.52 0.50
N LEU A 253 -31.57 18.91 1.73
CA LEU A 253 -31.56 18.02 2.90
C LEU A 253 -32.83 17.18 3.09
N PRO A 254 -34.06 17.75 2.95
CA PRO A 254 -35.28 16.97 3.10
C PRO A 254 -35.37 15.79 2.14
N ASP A 255 -34.95 15.99 0.89
CA ASP A 255 -35.06 14.98 -0.16
C ASP A 255 -34.02 13.86 0.03
N LEU A 256 -32.84 14.20 0.57
CA LEU A 256 -31.76 13.25 0.84
C LEU A 256 -31.97 12.43 2.13
N PHE A 257 -32.46 13.05 3.21
CA PHE A 257 -32.45 12.47 4.56
C PHE A 257 -33.80 12.50 5.30
N GLY A 258 -34.83 13.15 4.76
CA GLY A 258 -36.17 13.25 5.35
C GLY A 258 -36.38 14.43 6.30
N ASN A 259 -37.60 14.55 6.81
CA ASN A 259 -38.10 15.70 7.58
C ASN A 259 -38.03 15.56 9.11
N GLU A 260 -37.24 14.65 9.66
CA GLU A 260 -37.18 14.45 11.11
C GLU A 260 -36.58 15.67 11.86
N THR A 261 -37.06 15.90 13.08
CA THR A 261 -36.94 17.15 13.86
C THR A 261 -35.51 17.50 14.30
N ASN A 262 -34.52 16.66 13.95
CA ASN A 262 -33.10 16.93 14.15
C ASN A 262 -32.29 16.31 12.99
N GLN A 263 -32.31 16.98 11.85
CA GLN A 263 -31.66 16.53 10.59
C GLN A 263 -30.17 16.18 10.74
N ILE A 264 -29.50 16.80 11.72
CA ILE A 264 -28.11 16.49 12.11
C ILE A 264 -28.00 15.07 12.65
N ASN A 265 -28.88 14.65 13.57
CA ASN A 265 -28.86 13.31 14.15
C ASN A 265 -29.20 12.23 13.11
N ALA A 266 -30.08 12.53 12.15
CA ALA A 266 -30.42 11.60 11.07
C ALA A 266 -29.21 11.38 10.15
N ALA A 267 -28.50 12.45 9.76
CA ALA A 267 -27.27 12.35 8.97
C ALA A 267 -26.13 11.65 9.76
N GLU A 268 -25.94 11.97 11.05
CA GLU A 268 -24.96 11.33 11.92
C GLU A 268 -25.25 9.84 12.12
N GLN A 269 -26.48 9.46 12.47
CA GLN A 269 -26.88 8.05 12.59
C GLN A 269 -26.77 7.31 11.26
N TYR A 270 -27.11 7.97 10.15
CA TYR A 270 -27.03 7.43 8.80
C TYR A 270 -25.60 7.08 8.40
N PHE A 271 -24.64 7.94 8.72
CA PHE A 271 -23.24 7.68 8.43
C PHE A 271 -22.56 6.76 9.47
N MET A 272 -22.90 6.88 10.76
CA MET A 272 -22.43 5.99 11.85
C MET A 272 -22.89 4.54 11.67
N PHE A 273 -24.17 4.31 11.35
CA PHE A 273 -24.76 2.97 11.13
C PHE A 273 -24.09 2.24 9.97
N GLN A 274 -23.56 2.96 8.98
CA GLN A 274 -22.86 2.40 7.83
C GLN A 274 -21.40 2.04 8.14
N ALA A 275 -20.71 2.82 8.97
CA ALA A 275 -19.37 2.45 9.46
C ALA A 275 -19.38 1.12 10.23
N GLU A 276 -20.49 0.82 10.93
CA GLU A 276 -20.64 -0.40 11.74
C GLU A 276 -21.17 -1.61 10.95
N ASN A 277 -22.10 -1.42 9.98
CA ASN A 277 -22.76 -2.53 9.29
C ASN A 277 -22.15 -2.91 7.93
N ASN A 278 -21.32 -2.06 7.33
CA ASN A 278 -20.74 -2.31 6.02
C ASN A 278 -19.31 -2.88 6.15
N SER A 279 -19.23 -4.12 6.63
CA SER A 279 -17.98 -4.91 6.67
C SER A 279 -17.35 -5.18 5.30
N SER A 280 -18.06 -4.82 4.23
CA SER A 280 -17.69 -4.85 2.81
C SER A 280 -17.18 -3.52 2.26
N ILE A 281 -17.20 -2.41 3.02
CA ILE A 281 -16.33 -1.25 2.74
C ILE A 281 -14.90 -1.65 3.16
N ARG A 282 -14.34 -2.64 2.47
CA ARG A 282 -12.94 -3.02 2.56
C ARG A 282 -12.18 -2.18 1.55
N TYR A 283 -11.71 -1.05 2.05
CA TYR A 283 -10.49 -0.39 1.63
C TYR A 283 -10.12 -0.59 0.15
N VAL A 284 -10.70 0.20 -0.75
CA VAL A 284 -9.77 0.91 -1.65
C VAL A 284 -8.90 1.67 -0.68
N LYS A 285 -7.67 1.20 -0.50
CA LYS A 285 -6.71 1.81 0.41
C LYS A 285 -6.85 3.31 0.18
N ASN A 286 -7.18 4.06 1.23
CA ASN A 286 -6.78 5.45 1.27
C ASN A 286 -5.34 5.39 0.75
N ASN A 287 -5.07 6.07 -0.36
CA ASN A 287 -3.79 6.74 -0.46
C ASN A 287 -3.55 7.25 0.95
N MET A 288 -2.55 6.71 1.64
CA MET A 288 -2.15 7.23 2.95
C MET A 288 -1.63 8.64 2.69
N SER A 289 -2.55 9.56 2.45
CA SER A 289 -2.44 11.00 2.60
C SER A 289 -2.89 11.41 3.99
N ASP A 290 -3.28 10.46 4.86
CA ASP A 290 -3.13 10.60 6.31
C ASP A 290 -1.64 10.67 6.72
N SER A 291 -0.70 10.65 5.77
CA SER A 291 0.68 11.06 6.01
C SER A 291 0.88 12.59 5.90
N LYS A 292 -0.14 13.43 6.11
CA LYS A 292 0.14 14.85 6.41
C LYS A 292 0.80 15.04 7.77
N ASP A 293 0.72 14.07 8.67
CA ASP A 293 1.42 14.14 9.97
C ASP A 293 2.82 13.52 9.97
N TYR A 294 3.23 12.82 8.91
CA TYR A 294 4.53 12.15 8.86
C TYR A 294 5.27 12.49 7.57
N CYS A 295 5.96 13.62 7.56
CA CYS A 295 6.86 13.94 6.46
C CYS A 295 8.17 13.16 6.62
N ALA A 296 8.58 12.45 5.57
CA ALA A 296 9.96 12.04 5.41
C ALA A 296 10.63 12.96 4.38
N ARG A 297 11.73 13.59 4.75
CA ARG A 297 12.54 14.42 3.86
C ARG A 297 13.69 13.59 3.35
N ILE A 298 13.92 13.64 2.04
CA ILE A 298 15.09 13.01 1.45
C ILE A 298 16.16 14.08 1.26
N ILE A 299 17.25 13.91 1.99
CA ILE A 299 18.39 14.82 2.01
C ILE A 299 19.50 14.16 1.21
N LYS A 300 19.96 14.83 0.16
CA LYS A 300 21.19 14.48 -0.54
C LYS A 300 22.35 15.19 0.14
N ASN A 301 23.12 14.47 0.95
CA ASN A 301 24.29 15.03 1.63
C ASN A 301 25.57 14.58 0.91
N GLY A 302 25.92 15.29 -0.16
CA GLY A 302 27.03 14.91 -1.04
C GLY A 302 26.76 13.59 -1.75
N LYS A 303 27.36 12.52 -1.24
CA LYS A 303 27.30 11.15 -1.78
C LYS A 303 26.43 10.22 -0.92
N TYR A 304 25.44 10.74 -0.21
CA TYR A 304 24.54 9.89 0.55
C TYR A 304 23.10 10.36 0.35
N THR A 305 22.22 9.39 0.10
CA THR A 305 20.78 9.62 0.15
C THR A 305 20.29 9.22 1.54
N ILE A 306 19.86 10.21 2.30
CA ILE A 306 19.33 10.04 3.65
C ILE A 306 17.83 10.32 3.60
N MET A 307 17.01 9.38 4.08
CA MET A 307 15.61 9.66 4.38
C MET A 307 15.51 9.96 5.87
N GLN A 308 15.00 11.13 6.24
CA GLN A 308 14.78 11.53 7.61
C GLN A 308 13.29 11.76 7.84
N THR A 309 12.72 11.11 8.85
CA THR A 309 11.33 11.37 9.24
C THR A 309 11.25 12.57 10.18
N ASP A 310 10.11 13.25 10.18
CA ASP A 310 9.66 14.01 11.34
C ASP A 310 9.37 13.05 12.51
N THR A 311 9.06 13.58 13.70
CA THR A 311 8.69 12.74 14.84
C THR A 311 7.30 12.14 14.61
N ILE A 312 7.23 10.81 14.56
CA ILE A 312 6.00 10.05 14.46
C ILE A 312 5.52 9.73 15.87
N TRP A 313 4.39 10.31 16.27
CA TRP A 313 3.78 10.03 17.57
C TRP A 313 2.77 8.88 17.49
N TYR A 314 2.58 8.18 18.60
CA TYR A 314 1.51 7.21 18.81
C TYR A 314 0.52 7.76 19.83
N ASP A 315 -0.74 7.89 19.42
CA ASP A 315 -1.75 8.62 20.20
C ASP A 315 -2.51 7.74 21.19
N ASP A 316 -2.64 6.44 20.92
CA ASP A 316 -3.39 5.51 21.78
C ASP A 316 -2.52 4.99 22.94
N THR A 317 -2.49 5.76 24.02
CA THR A 317 -1.76 5.38 25.25
C THR A 317 -2.36 4.19 26.00
N THR A 318 -3.54 3.70 25.60
CA THR A 318 -4.19 2.53 26.25
C THR A 318 -3.56 1.20 25.84
N LYS A 319 -2.82 1.17 24.72
CA LYS A 319 -2.11 -0.04 24.27
C LYS A 319 -0.86 -0.26 25.10
N SER A 320 -0.46 -1.53 25.25
CA SER A 320 0.84 -1.87 25.83
C SER A 320 1.98 -1.23 25.05
N LEU A 321 3.06 -0.82 25.74
CA LEU A 321 4.26 -0.23 25.14
C LEU A 321 4.77 -0.99 23.90
N TYR A 322 4.83 -2.32 23.96
CA TYR A 322 5.18 -3.16 22.81
C TYR A 322 4.35 -2.86 21.56
N ASN A 323 3.02 -2.79 21.71
CA ASN A 323 2.10 -2.51 20.61
C ASN A 323 2.26 -1.08 20.09
N GLN A 324 2.43 -0.11 20.98
CA GLN A 324 2.68 1.28 20.58
C GLN A 324 3.94 1.38 19.69
N VAL A 325 5.04 0.77 20.11
CA VAL A 325 6.30 0.74 19.37
C VAL A 325 6.18 -0.07 18.07
N TYR A 326 5.51 -1.22 18.10
CA TYR A 326 5.21 -2.02 16.91
C TYR A 326 4.51 -1.19 15.83
N PHE A 327 3.46 -0.45 16.20
CA PHE A 327 2.72 0.37 15.23
C PHE A 327 3.54 1.54 14.70
N LEU A 328 4.39 2.17 15.52
CA LEU A 328 5.34 3.17 15.04
C LEU A 328 6.29 2.61 13.98
N PHE A 329 6.74 1.36 14.15
CA PHE A 329 7.58 0.71 13.16
C PHE A 329 6.85 0.32 11.88
N GLU A 330 5.58 -0.10 11.96
CA GLU A 330 4.75 -0.28 10.76
C GLU A 330 4.64 1.03 9.98
N LYS A 331 4.42 2.17 10.66
CA LYS A 331 4.40 3.50 10.01
C LYS A 331 5.74 3.80 9.31
N LEU A 332 6.88 3.53 9.96
CA LEU A 332 8.21 3.71 9.36
C LEU A 332 8.43 2.83 8.12
N ARG A 333 7.99 1.56 8.14
CA ARG A 333 8.06 0.66 6.97
C ARG A 333 7.23 1.16 5.81
N VAL A 334 6.04 1.69 6.09
CA VAL A 334 5.19 2.32 5.06
C VAL A 334 5.90 3.52 4.46
N LEU A 335 6.45 4.43 5.25
CA LEU A 335 7.19 5.60 4.72
C LEU A 335 8.40 5.18 3.85
N GLY A 336 9.13 4.15 4.25
CA GLY A 336 10.27 3.61 3.51
C GLY A 336 9.91 2.73 2.32
N CYS A 337 8.63 2.41 2.07
CA CYS A 337 8.26 1.51 1.00
C CYS A 337 8.42 2.15 -0.39
N MET A 338 8.74 1.33 -1.40
CA MET A 338 8.97 1.80 -2.77
C MET A 338 7.75 2.54 -3.34
N TYR A 339 6.53 2.16 -2.96
CA TYR A 339 5.30 2.82 -3.40
C TYR A 339 5.26 4.32 -3.04
N ASN A 340 5.74 4.68 -1.84
CA ASN A 340 5.76 6.08 -1.37
C ASN A 340 6.96 6.88 -1.93
N LEU A 341 8.01 6.18 -2.36
CA LEU A 341 9.27 6.78 -2.81
C LEU A 341 9.37 6.89 -4.34
N ALA A 342 8.70 6.01 -5.09
CA ALA A 342 8.70 5.99 -6.55
C ALA A 342 8.18 7.28 -7.19
N PRO A 343 7.08 7.92 -6.71
CA PRO A 343 6.63 9.22 -7.22
C PRO A 343 7.67 10.34 -7.05
N GLN A 344 8.58 10.19 -6.09
CA GLN A 344 9.68 11.14 -5.83
C GLN A 344 10.95 10.80 -6.63
N GLY A 345 10.88 9.83 -7.55
CA GLY A 345 11.99 9.42 -8.42
C GLY A 345 12.93 8.36 -7.85
N TYR A 346 12.62 7.78 -6.69
CA TYR A 346 13.46 6.75 -6.05
C TYR A 346 12.97 5.34 -6.37
N ARG A 347 13.89 4.48 -6.82
CA ARG A 347 13.60 3.08 -7.23
C ARG A 347 13.96 2.04 -6.16
N TYR A 348 14.17 2.48 -4.92
CA TYR A 348 14.59 1.64 -3.80
C TYR A 348 13.66 1.86 -2.61
N CYS A 349 13.57 0.86 -1.74
CA CYS A 349 12.91 0.97 -0.44
C CYS A 349 13.94 1.15 0.67
N PHE A 350 13.59 1.94 1.68
CA PHE A 350 14.27 1.95 2.96
C PHE A 350 13.64 0.89 3.86
N GLN A 351 14.47 0.03 4.44
CA GLN A 351 14.07 -0.98 5.42
C GLN A 351 14.49 -0.53 6.82
N ALA A 352 13.98 -1.19 7.86
CA ALA A 352 14.30 -0.79 9.23
C ALA A 352 15.79 -0.99 9.59
N GLU A 353 16.46 -1.92 8.92
CA GLU A 353 17.90 -2.16 9.01
C GLU A 353 18.73 -1.02 8.40
N ASP A 354 18.11 -0.17 7.56
CA ASP A 354 18.76 1.02 7.00
C ASP A 354 18.76 2.21 7.96
N ILE A 355 18.05 2.09 9.09
CA ILE A 355 18.07 3.10 10.14
C ILE A 355 19.48 3.10 10.76
N PHE A 356 20.17 4.23 10.62
CA PHE A 356 21.49 4.45 11.23
C PHE A 356 21.40 5.36 12.46
N GLU A 357 20.27 6.05 12.64
CA GLU A 357 19.99 6.88 13.81
C GLU A 357 18.48 6.81 14.12
N ALA A 358 18.15 6.45 15.36
CA ALA A 358 16.79 6.43 15.87
C ALA A 358 16.72 7.23 17.18
N GLU A 359 15.85 8.23 17.23
CA GLU A 359 15.53 8.99 18.43
C GLU A 359 14.12 8.62 18.88
N ILE A 360 13.99 8.08 20.09
CA ILE A 360 12.74 7.59 20.65
C ILE A 360 12.36 8.47 21.82
N PHE A 361 11.18 9.08 21.73
CA PHE A 361 10.57 9.90 22.75
C PHE A 361 9.64 9.02 23.59
N TYR A 362 9.75 9.06 24.92
CA TYR A 362 8.98 8.21 25.83
C TYR A 362 8.70 8.92 27.16
N SER A 363 7.90 8.36 28.06
CA SER A 363 7.44 9.06 29.27
C SER A 363 8.56 9.49 30.23
N GLY A 364 9.74 8.88 30.13
CA GLY A 364 10.84 9.04 31.08
C GLY A 364 10.87 7.97 32.17
N ASP A 365 9.86 7.08 32.23
CA ASP A 365 9.84 5.94 33.15
C ASP A 365 10.98 4.95 32.89
N ASP A 366 11.69 4.54 33.95
CA ASP A 366 12.87 3.66 33.83
C ASP A 366 12.53 2.30 33.22
N SER A 367 11.35 1.74 33.53
CA SER A 367 10.93 0.43 33.01
C SER A 367 10.63 0.48 31.52
N GLU A 368 10.02 1.57 31.03
CA GLU A 368 9.85 1.83 29.60
C GLU A 368 11.22 2.00 28.91
N GLY A 369 12.11 2.80 29.51
CA GLY A 369 13.45 3.03 29.00
C GLY A 369 14.24 1.73 28.83
N ASP A 370 14.14 0.81 29.79
CA ASP A 370 14.81 -0.48 29.73
C ASP A 370 14.20 -1.42 28.67
N PHE A 371 12.88 -1.42 28.51
CA PHE A 371 12.24 -2.11 27.39
C PHE A 371 12.75 -1.59 26.04
N LEU A 372 12.78 -0.27 25.85
CA LEU A 372 13.21 0.36 24.59
C LEU A 372 14.68 0.04 24.27
N LYS A 373 15.58 0.10 25.26
CA LYS A 373 16.99 -0.28 25.08
C LYS A 373 17.16 -1.73 24.63
N ARG A 374 16.27 -2.64 25.03
CA ARG A 374 16.30 -4.05 24.60
C ARG A 374 15.61 -4.27 23.26
N PHE A 375 14.49 -3.60 23.00
CA PHE A 375 13.62 -3.89 21.86
C PHE A 375 14.06 -3.20 20.56
N ILE A 376 14.48 -1.93 20.60
CA ILE A 376 14.86 -1.17 19.39
C ILE A 376 16.07 -1.81 18.65
N PRO A 377 17.13 -2.29 19.32
CA PRO A 377 18.23 -2.98 18.65
C PRO A 377 17.80 -4.26 17.92
N ARG A 378 16.70 -4.91 18.35
CA ARG A 378 16.19 -6.12 17.67
C ARG A 378 15.66 -5.82 16.27
N LEU A 379 15.35 -4.56 15.95
CA LEU A 379 14.84 -4.14 14.64
C LEU A 379 15.93 -3.60 13.70
N THR A 380 16.88 -2.86 14.26
CA THR A 380 17.81 -2.00 13.52
C THR A 380 19.16 -2.68 13.29
N SER A 381 20.01 -2.12 12.43
CA SER A 381 21.37 -2.64 12.27
C SER A 381 22.19 -2.49 13.56
N PRO A 382 23.23 -3.33 13.79
CA PRO A 382 24.07 -3.24 14.99
C PRO A 382 24.74 -1.88 15.20
N ASP A 383 24.95 -1.12 14.13
CA ASP A 383 25.60 0.20 14.16
C ASP A 383 24.61 1.37 14.32
N CYS A 384 23.32 1.08 14.46
CA CYS A 384 22.29 2.11 14.63
C CYS A 384 22.50 2.89 15.94
N LYS A 385 22.60 4.22 15.83
CA LYS A 385 22.69 5.12 16.99
C LYS A 385 21.30 5.34 17.57
N ILE A 386 21.04 4.70 18.71
CA ILE A 386 19.77 4.80 19.42
C ILE A 386 19.88 5.86 20.52
N ARG A 387 18.97 6.83 20.52
CA ARG A 387 18.85 7.86 21.54
C ARG A 387 17.45 7.82 22.16
N LEU A 388 17.39 7.83 23.49
CA LEU A 388 16.14 7.95 24.23
C LEU A 388 16.04 9.37 24.78
N ALA A 389 14.87 9.99 24.65
CA ALA A 389 14.59 11.34 25.11
C ALA A 389 13.23 11.40 25.82
N PRO A 390 13.06 12.26 26.84
CA PRO A 390 11.77 12.46 27.47
C PRO A 390 10.77 13.05 26.45
N SER A 391 9.55 12.54 26.49
CA SER A 391 8.42 13.00 25.69
C SER A 391 7.83 14.28 26.28
N PRO A 392 7.45 15.28 25.46
CA PRO A 392 6.82 16.51 25.95
C PRO A 392 5.48 16.29 26.66
N ASP A 393 4.74 15.25 26.30
CA ASP A 393 3.36 14.99 26.75
C ASP A 393 3.14 13.55 27.22
N GLY A 394 4.22 12.79 27.39
CA GLY A 394 4.17 11.39 27.83
C GLY A 394 3.86 10.38 26.73
N ARG A 395 3.53 10.79 25.50
CA ARG A 395 3.32 9.87 24.38
C ARG A 395 4.64 9.25 23.92
N ILE A 396 4.57 8.04 23.36
CA ILE A 396 5.72 7.47 22.65
C ILE A 396 5.81 8.04 21.24
N GLY A 397 7.03 8.35 20.80
CA GLY A 397 7.29 8.82 19.45
C GLY A 397 8.64 8.34 18.92
N ILE A 398 8.77 8.32 17.60
CA ILE A 398 10.03 7.95 16.93
C ILE A 398 10.38 8.93 15.84
N ARG A 399 11.66 9.31 15.78
CA ARG A 399 12.27 10.01 14.67
C ARG A 399 13.42 9.16 14.15
N ALA A 400 13.41 8.83 12.87
CA ALA A 400 14.39 7.93 12.27
C ALA A 400 15.11 8.57 11.09
N LYS A 401 16.40 8.29 10.96
CA LYS A 401 17.20 8.57 9.77
C LYS A 401 17.66 7.26 9.16
N PHE A 402 17.37 7.11 7.88
CA PHE A 402 17.72 5.96 7.07
C PHE A 402 18.83 6.34 6.11
N LEU A 403 19.80 5.46 5.95
CA LEU A 403 20.90 5.62 5.01
C LEU A 403 20.72 4.65 3.86
N LEU A 404 20.59 5.16 2.64
CA LEU A 404 20.62 4.31 1.46
C LEU A 404 22.06 3.85 1.26
N LYS A 405 22.37 2.60 1.65
CA LYS A 405 23.70 2.02 1.51
C LYS A 405 24.12 1.79 0.04
N ALA A 406 23.34 2.21 -0.96
CA ALA A 406 23.64 1.98 -2.37
C ALA A 406 24.03 3.26 -3.12
N ILE A 407 25.16 3.17 -3.85
CA ILE A 407 25.58 3.95 -5.04
C ILE A 407 26.63 5.06 -4.85
N GLU A 408 26.93 5.52 -3.63
CA GLU A 408 27.65 6.79 -3.53
C GLU A 408 28.81 6.76 -2.48
N THR A 409 29.86 5.98 -2.76
CA THR A 409 31.15 6.12 -2.05
C THR A 409 32.16 6.90 -2.90
N PRO A 410 33.30 7.36 -2.34
CA PRO A 410 34.34 8.04 -3.10
C PRO A 410 34.80 7.31 -4.37
N ASP A 411 34.87 5.98 -4.33
CA ASP A 411 35.31 5.11 -5.41
C ASP A 411 34.14 4.44 -6.18
N GLY A 412 32.90 4.76 -5.84
CA GLY A 412 31.68 4.22 -6.47
C GLY A 412 31.35 2.77 -6.08
N LYS A 413 32.08 2.17 -5.11
CA LYS A 413 31.81 0.82 -4.60
C LYS A 413 30.93 0.86 -3.35
N LYS A 414 29.92 0.01 -3.30
CA LYS A 414 29.02 -0.13 -2.16
C LYS A 414 29.66 -0.91 -1.00
N TYR A 415 30.30 -2.02 -1.32
CA TYR A 415 30.83 -2.97 -0.35
C TYR A 415 32.34 -2.82 -0.23
N HIS A 416 32.83 -2.85 1.01
CA HIS A 416 34.24 -2.69 1.36
C HIS A 416 34.63 -3.71 2.43
N ILE A 417 35.93 -3.94 2.58
CA ILE A 417 36.46 -4.65 3.74
C ILE A 417 36.62 -3.63 4.88
N ASN A 418 36.02 -3.91 6.03
CA ASN A 418 36.13 -3.09 7.22
C ASN A 418 37.47 -3.29 7.96
N GLU A 419 37.68 -2.54 9.03
CA GLU A 419 38.92 -2.60 9.83
C GLU A 419 39.16 -3.99 10.47
N GLN A 420 38.10 -4.77 10.67
CA GLN A 420 38.15 -6.13 11.21
C GLN A 420 38.45 -7.18 10.12
N GLY A 421 38.64 -6.75 8.87
CA GLY A 421 38.95 -7.63 7.75
C GLY A 421 37.75 -8.40 7.21
N THR A 422 36.52 -8.03 7.56
CA THR A 422 35.28 -8.65 7.04
C THR A 422 34.56 -7.69 6.08
N ILE A 423 33.64 -8.22 5.27
CA ILE A 423 32.84 -7.41 4.34
C ILE A 423 31.52 -7.04 5.04
N ASP A 424 31.29 -5.75 5.25
CA ASP A 424 30.00 -5.27 5.76
C ASP A 424 28.91 -5.52 4.71
N CYS A 425 27.82 -6.17 5.10
CA CYS A 425 26.72 -6.46 4.19
C CYS A 425 25.37 -6.30 4.86
N GLU A 426 24.33 -6.02 4.09
CA GLU A 426 23.04 -5.67 4.70
C GLU A 426 22.25 -6.85 5.22
N SER A 427 22.55 -8.05 4.75
CA SER A 427 21.99 -9.26 5.34
C SER A 427 22.66 -10.52 4.83
N PHE A 428 22.55 -11.58 5.63
CA PHE A 428 22.90 -12.93 5.24
C PHE A 428 21.73 -13.88 5.51
N GLU A 429 21.40 -14.73 4.54
CA GLU A 429 20.27 -15.66 4.58
C GLU A 429 20.78 -17.10 4.63
N VAL A 430 20.23 -17.90 5.54
CA VAL A 430 20.48 -19.34 5.67
C VAL A 430 19.19 -20.12 5.43
N HIS A 431 19.24 -21.06 4.50
CA HIS A 431 18.11 -21.95 4.21
C HIS A 431 18.23 -23.23 5.02
N VAL A 432 17.63 -23.24 6.21
CA VAL A 432 17.69 -24.39 7.13
C VAL A 432 16.83 -25.57 6.66
N SER A 433 15.89 -25.32 5.76
CA SER A 433 15.15 -26.33 5.01
C SER A 433 15.10 -25.92 3.53
N GLU A 434 15.34 -26.84 2.60
CA GLU A 434 15.18 -26.58 1.16
C GLU A 434 13.75 -26.79 0.65
N HIS A 435 12.90 -27.44 1.44
CA HIS A 435 11.52 -27.80 1.08
C HIS A 435 10.50 -27.19 2.04
N CYS A 436 9.27 -27.06 1.55
CA CYS A 436 8.17 -26.40 2.25
C CYS A 436 6.96 -27.33 2.33
N ASN A 437 6.10 -27.13 3.34
CA ASN A 437 4.78 -27.75 3.40
C ASN A 437 3.79 -27.14 2.39
N LEU A 438 4.12 -25.98 1.83
CA LEU A 438 3.38 -25.34 0.74
C LEU A 438 4.04 -25.60 -0.62
N LYS A 439 3.24 -25.49 -1.68
CA LYS A 439 3.68 -25.66 -3.07
C LYS A 439 3.39 -24.38 -3.88
N CYS A 440 3.81 -23.22 -3.39
CA CYS A 440 3.55 -21.93 -4.05
C CYS A 440 4.09 -21.94 -5.50
N LYS A 441 3.24 -21.61 -6.48
CA LYS A 441 3.55 -21.67 -7.92
C LYS A 441 4.78 -20.84 -8.30
N GLN A 442 4.94 -19.68 -7.66
CA GLN A 442 6.02 -18.71 -7.90
C GLN A 442 6.92 -18.59 -6.66
N CYS A 443 7.34 -19.73 -6.11
CA CYS A 443 8.22 -19.76 -4.93
C CYS A 443 9.60 -19.18 -5.25
N CYS A 444 10.02 -18.14 -4.53
CA CYS A 444 11.34 -17.50 -4.70
C CYS A 444 12.53 -18.47 -4.53
N ASN A 445 12.34 -19.51 -3.71
CA ASN A 445 13.37 -20.50 -3.38
C ASN A 445 13.21 -21.81 -4.18
N SER A 446 12.26 -21.86 -5.13
CA SER A 446 11.94 -23.06 -5.90
C SER A 446 11.62 -24.30 -5.04
N SER A 447 11.18 -24.08 -3.80
CA SER A 447 10.91 -25.14 -2.80
C SER A 447 10.03 -26.30 -3.28
N PRO A 448 9.01 -26.09 -4.15
CA PRO A 448 8.21 -27.20 -4.68
C PRO A 448 9.02 -28.19 -5.54
N PHE A 449 10.16 -27.76 -6.09
CA PHE A 449 11.01 -28.54 -6.98
C PHE A 449 12.29 -29.05 -6.30
N ASN A 450 12.58 -28.56 -5.08
CA ASN A 450 13.75 -28.99 -4.32
C ASN A 450 13.50 -30.35 -3.66
N LYS A 451 14.54 -31.17 -3.58
CA LYS A 451 14.50 -32.40 -2.78
C LYS A 451 14.43 -32.04 -1.29
N PRO A 452 13.72 -32.81 -0.46
CA PRO A 452 13.76 -32.62 0.98
C PRO A 452 15.19 -32.67 1.51
N ARG A 453 15.61 -31.58 2.16
CA ARG A 453 16.90 -31.44 2.82
C ARG A 453 16.77 -30.49 4.00
N PHE A 454 17.40 -30.85 5.10
CA PHE A 454 17.58 -30.02 6.28
C PHE A 454 19.07 -29.78 6.48
N LEU A 455 19.45 -28.58 6.93
CA LEU A 455 20.79 -28.36 7.46
C LEU A 455 20.87 -28.89 8.88
N SER A 456 21.96 -29.60 9.18
CA SER A 456 22.32 -30.00 10.54
C SER A 456 22.92 -28.82 11.33
N PRO A 457 22.92 -28.89 12.67
CA PRO A 457 23.62 -27.93 13.53
C PRO A 457 25.12 -27.78 13.19
N GLU A 458 25.79 -28.88 12.84
CA GLU A 458 27.21 -28.88 12.46
C GLU A 458 27.45 -28.10 11.16
N GLU A 459 26.66 -28.39 10.10
CA GLU A 459 26.75 -27.64 8.84
C GLU A 459 26.48 -26.14 9.03
N VAL A 460 25.53 -25.78 9.89
CA VAL A 460 25.26 -24.38 10.24
C VAL A 460 26.44 -23.78 11.00
N ARG A 461 27.02 -24.49 11.96
CA ARG A 461 28.18 -24.00 12.72
C ARG A 461 29.36 -23.72 11.82
N ASP A 462 29.67 -24.62 10.89
CA ASP A 462 30.76 -24.43 9.92
C ASP A 462 30.49 -23.24 9.01
N MET A 463 29.27 -23.15 8.48
CA MET A 463 28.83 -22.02 7.65
C MET A 463 28.97 -20.69 8.39
N PHE A 464 28.46 -20.59 9.63
CA PHE A 464 28.49 -19.33 10.37
C PHE A 464 29.87 -19.01 10.94
N THR A 465 30.75 -20.01 11.13
CA THR A 465 32.18 -19.78 11.40
C THR A 465 32.85 -19.12 10.19
N PHE A 466 32.54 -19.60 8.98
CA PHE A 466 32.99 -18.97 7.75
C PHE A 466 32.43 -17.54 7.60
N VAL A 467 31.12 -17.35 7.81
CA VAL A 467 30.48 -16.03 7.75
C VAL A 467 31.16 -15.08 8.73
N LYS A 468 31.40 -15.50 9.98
CA LYS A 468 32.05 -14.67 11.01
C LYS A 468 33.47 -14.24 10.63
N ALA A 469 34.20 -15.08 9.90
CA ALA A 469 35.57 -14.79 9.46
C ALA A 469 35.65 -13.87 8.22
N ASN A 470 34.54 -13.73 7.47
CA ASN A 470 34.56 -13.09 6.15
C ASN A 470 33.54 -11.98 5.94
N LEU A 471 32.41 -12.00 6.64
CA LEU A 471 31.25 -11.14 6.43
C LEU A 471 30.78 -10.54 7.77
N ASN A 472 30.19 -9.36 7.70
CA ASN A 472 29.57 -8.67 8.83
C ASN A 472 28.15 -8.22 8.44
N PRO A 473 27.14 -9.10 8.58
CA PRO A 473 25.78 -8.80 8.17
C PRO A 473 25.03 -7.91 9.18
N ASP A 474 24.26 -6.93 8.69
CA ASP A 474 23.34 -6.13 9.54
C ASP A 474 22.19 -6.97 10.11
N VAL A 475 21.76 -8.03 9.40
CA VAL A 475 20.72 -8.97 9.86
C VAL A 475 21.00 -10.37 9.32
N ILE A 476 20.76 -11.38 10.15
CA ILE A 476 20.80 -12.79 9.75
C ILE A 476 19.37 -13.30 9.61
N LYS A 477 19.08 -13.95 8.49
CA LYS A 477 17.73 -14.44 8.15
C LYS A 477 17.74 -15.96 8.06
N ILE A 478 17.00 -16.63 8.93
CA ILE A 478 16.65 -18.03 8.79
C ILE A 478 15.41 -18.12 7.89
N SER A 479 15.55 -18.82 6.77
CA SER A 479 14.57 -18.85 5.68
C SER A 479 14.67 -20.19 4.93
N GLY A 480 14.24 -20.22 3.66
CA GLY A 480 14.30 -21.37 2.76
C GLY A 480 12.92 -21.82 2.32
N GLY A 481 12.64 -23.12 2.41
CA GLY A 481 11.31 -23.66 2.23
C GLY A 481 10.39 -23.27 3.39
N GLU A 482 10.24 -24.15 4.38
CA GLU A 482 9.64 -23.78 5.66
C GLU A 482 10.65 -24.09 6.78
N PRO A 483 11.23 -23.07 7.46
CA PRO A 483 12.19 -23.28 8.53
C PRO A 483 11.68 -24.18 9.66
N MET A 484 10.40 -24.03 10.03
CA MET A 484 9.80 -24.78 11.14
C MET A 484 9.66 -26.29 10.86
N LEU A 485 9.99 -26.76 9.65
CA LEU A 485 10.11 -28.19 9.35
C LEU A 485 11.41 -28.80 9.86
N ASN A 486 12.48 -28.01 10.05
CA ASN A 486 13.76 -28.53 10.50
C ASN A 486 13.69 -28.91 11.99
N PRO A 487 13.92 -30.19 12.36
CA PRO A 487 13.82 -30.65 13.74
C PRO A 487 14.88 -30.05 14.67
N HIS A 488 15.96 -29.48 14.13
CA HIS A 488 17.07 -28.86 14.85
C HIS A 488 17.02 -27.33 14.87
N LEU A 489 15.89 -26.72 14.50
CA LEU A 489 15.78 -25.26 14.37
C LEU A 489 16.18 -24.51 15.66
N GLY A 490 15.77 -25.00 16.84
CA GLY A 490 16.16 -24.38 18.12
C GLY A 490 17.67 -24.36 18.36
N GLU A 491 18.36 -25.46 18.06
CA GLU A 491 19.83 -25.54 18.15
C GLU A 491 20.52 -24.60 17.15
N ILE A 492 19.97 -24.52 15.93
CA ILE A 492 20.46 -23.60 14.90
C ILE A 492 20.31 -22.13 15.34
N ILE A 493 19.18 -21.75 15.94
CA ILE A 493 18.97 -20.41 16.52
C ILE A 493 20.05 -20.12 17.58
N ASN A 494 20.30 -21.06 18.49
CA ASN A 494 21.33 -20.94 19.51
C ASN A 494 22.72 -20.70 18.91
N ILE A 495 23.13 -21.53 17.95
CA ILE A 495 24.44 -21.45 17.29
C ILE A 495 24.65 -20.07 16.65
N ILE A 496 23.65 -19.60 15.90
CA ILE A 496 23.75 -18.32 15.19
C ILE A 496 23.84 -17.16 16.19
N LYS A 497 22.98 -17.14 17.22
CA LYS A 497 23.01 -16.08 18.25
C LYS A 497 24.28 -16.12 19.08
N ASP A 498 24.87 -17.28 19.36
CA ASP A 498 26.14 -17.38 20.09
C ASP A 498 27.31 -16.81 19.26
N LEU A 499 27.31 -17.06 17.95
CA LEU A 499 28.34 -16.53 17.04
C LEU A 499 28.16 -15.04 16.75
N PHE A 500 26.91 -14.56 16.66
CA PHE A 500 26.50 -13.20 16.33
C PHE A 500 25.52 -12.61 17.36
N PRO A 501 25.96 -12.35 18.60
CA PRO A 501 25.06 -11.94 19.70
C PRO A 501 24.38 -10.59 19.45
N LYS A 502 25.06 -9.67 18.76
CA LYS A 502 24.59 -8.31 18.47
C LYS A 502 23.81 -8.19 17.16
N THR A 503 23.89 -9.19 16.28
CA THR A 503 23.19 -9.14 14.99
C THR A 503 21.75 -9.62 15.19
N PRO A 504 20.74 -8.86 14.73
CA PRO A 504 19.36 -9.31 14.71
C PRO A 504 19.21 -10.63 13.95
N LEU A 505 18.54 -11.58 14.59
CA LEU A 505 18.15 -12.85 13.99
C LEU A 505 16.67 -12.85 13.63
N ARG A 506 16.37 -13.03 12.35
CA ARG A 506 15.03 -13.07 11.78
C ARG A 506 14.68 -14.46 11.31
N ILE A 507 13.47 -14.93 11.60
CA ILE A 507 12.87 -16.08 10.91
C ILE A 507 11.79 -15.59 9.94
N THR A 508 11.84 -16.06 8.70
CA THR A 508 10.75 -15.89 7.72
C THR A 508 10.00 -17.21 7.57
N SER A 509 8.68 -17.22 7.78
CA SER A 509 7.85 -18.43 7.75
C SER A 509 6.51 -18.19 7.07
N ASN A 510 5.85 -19.26 6.61
CA ASN A 510 4.45 -19.20 6.18
C ASN A 510 3.45 -19.15 7.36
N GLY A 511 3.92 -19.32 8.59
CA GLY A 511 3.13 -19.15 9.82
C GLY A 511 2.27 -20.35 10.23
N LEU A 512 2.10 -21.37 9.38
CA LEU A 512 1.22 -22.52 9.66
C LEU A 512 1.80 -23.47 10.72
N LEU A 513 3.12 -23.51 10.87
CA LEU A 513 3.83 -24.47 11.71
C LEU A 513 4.49 -23.86 12.96
N PHE A 514 4.11 -22.64 13.34
CA PHE A 514 4.73 -21.92 14.48
C PHE A 514 4.69 -22.71 15.80
N LYS A 515 3.69 -23.59 15.99
CA LYS A 515 3.56 -24.47 17.17
C LYS A 515 4.71 -25.45 17.37
N ARG A 516 5.59 -25.60 16.38
CA ARG A 516 6.76 -26.48 16.45
C ARG A 516 7.93 -25.86 17.21
N LEU A 517 7.95 -24.53 17.38
CA LEU A 517 8.92 -23.86 18.23
C LEU A 517 8.53 -23.99 19.69
N LYS A 518 9.55 -24.14 20.54
CA LYS A 518 9.41 -24.13 21.99
C LYS A 518 9.55 -22.71 22.53
N GLU A 519 9.06 -22.50 23.75
CA GLU A 519 9.17 -21.23 24.47
C GLU A 519 10.63 -20.71 24.56
N GLU A 520 11.58 -21.61 24.79
CA GLU A 520 13.02 -21.30 24.84
C GLU A 520 13.56 -20.72 23.52
N ASP A 521 13.05 -21.18 22.37
CA ASP A 521 13.49 -20.73 21.05
C ASP A 521 13.07 -19.27 20.79
N PHE A 522 11.85 -18.91 21.22
CA PHE A 522 11.32 -17.55 21.07
C PHE A 522 12.13 -16.52 21.86
N SER A 523 12.66 -16.90 23.03
CA SER A 523 13.44 -15.99 23.88
C SER A 523 14.73 -15.47 23.23
N ARG A 524 15.26 -16.23 22.25
CA ARG A 524 16.50 -15.90 21.53
C ARG A 524 16.27 -15.33 20.13
N LEU A 525 15.01 -15.26 19.69
CA LEU A 525 14.62 -14.69 18.41
C LEU A 525 14.45 -13.18 18.53
N ASP A 526 14.93 -12.43 17.54
CA ASP A 526 14.75 -10.97 17.50
C ASP A 526 13.55 -10.58 16.64
N GLN A 527 13.34 -11.29 15.52
CA GLN A 527 12.31 -10.94 14.55
C GLN A 527 11.60 -12.17 13.98
N LEU A 528 10.29 -12.04 13.78
CA LEU A 528 9.46 -13.06 13.14
C LEU A 528 8.66 -12.44 12.00
N TRP A 529 8.91 -12.90 10.78
CA TRP A 529 8.25 -12.44 9.56
C TRP A 529 7.36 -13.54 9.02
N ILE A 530 6.05 -13.30 9.02
CA ILE A 530 5.03 -14.22 8.52
C ILE A 530 4.56 -13.74 7.16
N SER A 531 4.67 -14.60 6.14
CA SER A 531 4.02 -14.39 4.86
C SER A 531 2.67 -15.11 4.87
N ASN A 532 1.59 -14.37 5.12
CA ASN A 532 0.22 -14.87 5.14
C ASN A 532 -0.31 -14.91 3.70
N TYR A 533 -0.30 -16.08 3.08
CA TYR A 533 -0.67 -16.24 1.66
C TYR A 533 -2.18 -16.37 1.49
N SER A 534 -2.79 -15.59 0.59
CA SER A 534 -4.24 -15.70 0.32
C SER A 534 -4.67 -17.09 -0.16
N SER A 535 -3.76 -17.80 -0.85
CA SER A 535 -3.98 -19.19 -1.30
C SER A 535 -3.89 -20.23 -0.19
N MET A 536 -3.33 -19.88 0.97
CA MET A 536 -3.29 -20.74 2.14
C MET A 536 -3.17 -19.86 3.40
N PRO A 537 -4.27 -19.21 3.82
CA PRO A 537 -4.22 -18.23 4.89
C PRO A 537 -3.95 -18.88 6.24
N VAL A 538 -3.20 -18.19 7.07
CA VAL A 538 -3.00 -18.55 8.48
C VAL A 538 -4.30 -18.26 9.24
N PRO A 539 -4.85 -19.22 10.02
CA PRO A 539 -6.08 -18.97 10.77
C PRO A 539 -5.95 -17.79 11.75
N ASP A 540 -7.00 -16.98 11.91
CA ASP A 540 -6.98 -15.81 12.80
C ASP A 540 -6.59 -16.16 14.24
N SER A 541 -7.13 -17.27 14.77
CA SER A 541 -6.75 -17.79 16.09
C SER A 541 -5.28 -18.16 16.23
N THR A 542 -4.61 -18.48 15.11
CA THR A 542 -3.17 -18.70 15.05
C THR A 542 -2.42 -17.38 15.02
N ILE A 543 -2.88 -16.41 14.22
CA ILE A 543 -2.31 -15.06 14.18
C ILE A 543 -2.34 -14.40 15.56
N GLU A 544 -3.46 -14.50 16.29
CA GLU A 544 -3.57 -14.00 17.66
C GLU A 544 -2.54 -14.64 18.61
N LYS A 545 -2.35 -15.95 18.51
CA LYS A 545 -1.32 -16.66 19.29
C LYS A 545 0.08 -16.18 18.96
N ILE A 546 0.38 -15.97 17.68
CA ILE A 546 1.67 -15.43 17.23
C ILE A 546 1.88 -14.02 17.79
N ARG A 547 0.86 -13.15 17.76
CA ARG A 547 0.93 -11.80 18.35
C ARG A 547 1.20 -11.84 19.86
N ASN A 548 0.50 -12.70 20.59
CA ASN A 548 0.68 -12.87 22.03
C ASN A 548 2.09 -13.37 22.37
N LEU A 549 2.62 -14.33 21.61
CA LEU A 549 3.99 -14.82 21.77
C LEU A 549 5.01 -13.72 21.45
N ALA A 550 4.82 -12.97 20.37
CA ALA A 550 5.72 -11.90 20.00
C ALA A 550 5.76 -10.81 21.08
N GLN A 551 4.61 -10.45 21.65
CA GLN A 551 4.55 -9.54 22.79
C GLN A 551 5.23 -10.12 24.05
N LYS A 552 4.98 -11.40 24.39
CA LYS A 552 5.56 -12.08 25.56
C LYS A 552 7.10 -12.14 25.49
N TYR A 553 7.67 -12.37 24.31
CA TYR A 553 9.11 -12.55 24.12
C TYR A 553 9.81 -11.32 23.53
N GLU A 554 9.11 -10.19 23.43
CA GLU A 554 9.65 -8.94 22.86
C GLU A 554 10.23 -9.14 21.43
N ILE A 555 9.53 -9.91 20.58
CA ILE A 555 9.93 -10.20 19.20
C ILE A 555 9.35 -9.15 18.26
N VAL A 556 10.17 -8.62 17.35
CA VAL A 556 9.69 -7.75 16.28
C VAL A 556 8.88 -8.59 15.28
N LEU A 557 7.56 -8.45 15.34
CA LEU A 557 6.66 -9.13 14.42
C LEU A 557 6.51 -8.36 13.09
N ASN A 558 6.31 -9.09 12.00
CA ASN A 558 5.81 -8.58 10.73
C ASN A 558 4.88 -9.63 10.13
N ILE A 559 3.62 -9.29 9.90
CA ILE A 559 2.69 -10.17 9.19
C ILE A 559 2.39 -9.50 7.85
N LYS A 560 2.93 -10.09 6.78
CA LYS A 560 2.73 -9.63 5.42
C LYS A 560 1.61 -10.43 4.79
N GLU A 561 0.51 -9.75 4.46
CA GLU A 561 -0.54 -10.31 3.61
C GLU A 561 -0.05 -10.40 2.17
N VAL A 562 -0.07 -11.62 1.60
CA VAL A 562 0.44 -11.91 0.26
C VAL A 562 -0.71 -12.44 -0.60
N GLN A 563 -1.32 -11.52 -1.35
CA GLN A 563 -2.43 -11.83 -2.26
C GLN A 563 -1.94 -12.27 -3.64
N GLU A 564 -0.73 -11.87 -4.00
CA GLU A 564 -0.11 -12.10 -5.31
C GLU A 564 1.31 -12.62 -5.18
N PHE A 565 1.76 -13.33 -6.20
CA PHE A 565 3.15 -13.65 -6.44
C PHE A 565 3.66 -12.95 -7.68
N SER A 566 4.77 -12.23 -7.56
CA SER A 566 5.52 -11.80 -8.73
C SER A 566 6.14 -13.01 -9.43
N ASN A 567 6.14 -13.01 -10.77
CA ASN A 567 6.83 -14.00 -11.57
C ASN A 567 8.34 -13.93 -11.28
N VAL A 568 8.89 -14.99 -10.72
CA VAL A 568 10.25 -14.98 -10.16
C VAL A 568 11.26 -15.43 -11.20
N ILE A 569 11.00 -16.59 -11.80
CA ILE A 569 11.90 -17.32 -12.69
C ILE A 569 11.25 -17.36 -14.06
N SER A 570 12.01 -16.96 -15.08
CA SER A 570 11.59 -17.08 -16.48
C SER A 570 11.87 -18.49 -16.98
N GLU A 571 10.92 -19.08 -17.69
CA GLU A 571 11.11 -20.39 -18.34
C GLU A 571 12.04 -20.30 -19.56
N GLU A 572 12.13 -19.11 -20.16
CA GLU A 572 13.00 -18.82 -21.31
C GLU A 572 14.07 -17.79 -20.95
N LYS A 573 15.14 -17.72 -21.75
CA LYS A 573 16.17 -16.69 -21.56
C LYS A 573 15.61 -15.32 -21.92
N LEU A 574 15.66 -14.41 -20.96
CA LEU A 574 15.48 -12.98 -21.18
C LEU A 574 16.58 -12.44 -22.10
N THR A 575 16.24 -11.39 -22.86
CA THR A 575 17.24 -10.64 -23.62
C THR A 575 18.24 -9.99 -22.66
N GLN A 576 19.46 -9.74 -23.16
CA GLN A 576 20.51 -9.08 -22.37
C GLN A 576 20.03 -7.76 -21.77
N THR A 577 19.33 -6.93 -22.55
CA THR A 577 18.77 -5.66 -22.09
C THR A 577 17.78 -5.84 -20.93
N LYS A 578 16.89 -6.84 -21.00
CA LYS A 578 15.94 -7.13 -19.92
C LYS A 578 16.64 -7.63 -18.65
N ALA A 579 17.65 -8.48 -18.81
CA ALA A 579 18.45 -8.96 -17.68
C ALA A 579 19.23 -7.82 -17.00
N GLU A 580 19.78 -6.88 -17.78
CA GLU A 580 20.48 -5.69 -17.28
C GLU A 580 19.55 -4.73 -16.53
N ASP A 581 18.36 -4.46 -17.08
CA ASP A 581 17.37 -3.61 -16.42
C ASP A 581 16.86 -4.26 -15.12
N SER A 582 16.50 -5.55 -15.19
CA SER A 582 16.09 -6.30 -14.01
C SER A 582 17.18 -6.31 -12.93
N PHE A 583 18.43 -6.58 -13.32
CA PHE A 583 19.57 -6.57 -12.40
C PHE A 583 19.76 -5.20 -11.75
N ARG A 584 19.73 -4.12 -12.53
CA ARG A 584 19.91 -2.74 -12.04
C ARG A 584 18.92 -2.38 -10.93
N ASN A 585 17.66 -2.81 -11.08
CA ASN A 585 16.58 -2.54 -10.13
C ASN A 585 16.38 -3.67 -9.08
N CYS A 586 17.23 -4.70 -9.04
CA CYS A 586 17.06 -5.85 -8.17
C CYS A 586 17.58 -5.59 -6.75
N TRP A 587 16.67 -5.51 -5.77
CA TRP A 587 17.03 -5.36 -4.36
C TRP A 587 17.59 -6.65 -3.72
N MET A 588 17.22 -7.83 -4.23
CA MET A 588 17.62 -9.11 -3.65
C MET A 588 19.13 -9.34 -3.66
N ARG A 589 19.86 -8.78 -4.64
CA ARG A 589 21.33 -8.89 -4.73
C ARG A 589 22.07 -8.25 -3.55
N HIS A 590 21.36 -7.44 -2.77
CA HIS A 590 21.90 -6.77 -1.58
C HIS A 590 21.33 -7.34 -0.27
N ARG A 591 20.21 -8.05 -0.34
CA ARG A 591 19.40 -8.41 0.85
C ARG A 591 19.13 -9.91 1.00
N CYS A 592 19.69 -10.74 0.13
CA CYS A 592 19.46 -12.18 0.10
C CYS A 592 20.76 -12.95 -0.18
N LEU A 593 21.90 -12.48 0.35
CA LEU A 593 23.19 -13.18 0.23
C LEU A 593 23.09 -14.55 0.90
N ILE A 594 23.62 -15.61 0.30
CA ILE A 594 23.43 -16.98 0.79
C ILE A 594 24.66 -17.85 0.52
N ILE A 595 24.85 -18.87 1.35
CA ILE A 595 25.72 -20.00 1.08
C ILE A 595 24.86 -21.24 0.80
N ARG A 596 25.15 -21.93 -0.31
CA ARG A 596 24.52 -23.22 -0.66
C ARG A 596 25.54 -24.11 -1.34
N ASN A 597 25.58 -25.41 -1.01
CA ASN A 597 26.49 -26.38 -1.62
C ASN A 597 27.97 -25.92 -1.63
N ASN A 598 28.45 -25.44 -0.48
CA ASN A 598 29.81 -24.92 -0.27
C ASN A 598 30.19 -23.74 -1.20
N ARG A 599 29.21 -22.94 -1.62
CA ARG A 599 29.41 -21.76 -2.45
C ARG A 599 28.63 -20.56 -1.92
N PHE A 600 29.24 -19.39 -1.97
CA PHE A 600 28.62 -18.09 -1.70
C PHE A 600 28.00 -17.52 -2.98
N TYR A 601 26.76 -17.02 -2.87
CA TYR A 601 25.99 -16.46 -3.97
C TYR A 601 25.51 -15.04 -3.67
N LEU A 602 25.41 -14.24 -4.74
CA LEU A 602 24.91 -12.86 -4.70
C LEU A 602 23.43 -12.76 -4.30
N CYS A 603 22.62 -13.80 -4.56
CA CYS A 603 21.23 -13.83 -4.13
C CYS A 603 20.70 -15.27 -4.01
N THR A 604 19.61 -15.45 -3.26
CA THR A 604 18.91 -16.75 -3.14
C THR A 604 18.52 -17.33 -4.49
N ARG A 605 17.99 -16.55 -5.42
CA ARG A 605 17.59 -17.07 -6.75
C ARG A 605 18.77 -17.68 -7.52
N ALA A 606 19.93 -17.04 -7.50
CA ALA A 606 21.13 -17.55 -8.18
C ALA A 606 21.55 -18.91 -7.62
N ALA A 607 21.38 -19.13 -6.32
CA ALA A 607 21.70 -20.40 -5.67
C ALA A 607 20.76 -21.55 -6.07
N TYR A 608 19.56 -21.28 -6.61
CA TYR A 608 18.55 -22.31 -6.92
C TYR A 608 18.23 -22.45 -8.42
N ILE A 609 18.38 -21.41 -9.24
CA ILE A 609 17.98 -21.45 -10.67
C ILE A 609 18.66 -22.59 -11.42
N ASP A 610 19.95 -22.86 -11.19
CA ASP A 610 20.65 -23.97 -11.84
C ASP A 610 20.00 -25.34 -11.54
N SER A 611 19.64 -25.58 -10.28
CA SER A 611 18.93 -26.80 -9.86
C SER A 611 17.51 -26.87 -10.45
N TYR A 612 16.83 -25.72 -10.51
CA TYR A 612 15.51 -25.60 -11.12
C TYR A 612 15.56 -25.96 -12.62
N LEU A 613 16.48 -25.38 -13.40
CA LEU A 613 16.62 -25.63 -14.84
C LEU A 613 16.93 -27.12 -15.13
N LYS A 614 17.82 -27.74 -14.35
CA LYS A 614 18.12 -29.17 -14.44
C LYS A 614 16.91 -30.04 -14.15
N THR A 615 16.18 -29.74 -13.07
CA THR A 615 15.09 -30.60 -12.61
C THR A 615 13.82 -30.42 -13.43
N ARG A 616 13.46 -29.18 -13.80
CA ARG A 616 12.18 -28.83 -14.43
C ARG A 616 12.25 -28.82 -15.95
N HIS A 617 13.42 -28.51 -16.53
CA HIS A 617 13.62 -28.37 -17.97
C HIS A 617 14.64 -29.36 -18.55
N ASN A 618 15.24 -30.22 -17.72
CA ASN A 618 16.25 -31.19 -18.14
C ASN A 618 17.42 -30.55 -18.92
N LEU A 619 17.79 -29.32 -18.55
CA LEU A 619 18.90 -28.60 -19.15
C LEU A 619 20.20 -28.95 -18.42
N ASP A 620 21.22 -29.33 -19.17
CA ASP A 620 22.56 -29.50 -18.62
C ASP A 620 23.28 -28.15 -18.53
N THR A 621 23.43 -27.63 -17.32
CA THR A 621 23.95 -26.28 -17.05
C THR A 621 25.01 -26.31 -15.94
N ASP A 622 25.88 -25.30 -15.91
CA ASP A 622 26.95 -25.16 -14.91
C ASP A 622 26.85 -23.85 -14.11
N TYR A 623 25.68 -23.23 -14.08
CA TYR A 623 25.50 -21.89 -13.51
C TYR A 623 25.87 -21.83 -12.02
N SER A 624 25.65 -22.92 -11.26
CA SER A 624 26.09 -22.99 -9.86
C SER A 624 27.58 -22.75 -9.69
N VAL A 625 28.42 -23.17 -10.65
CA VAL A 625 29.88 -22.99 -10.65
C VAL A 625 30.26 -21.58 -11.09
N ARG A 626 29.54 -21.02 -12.07
CA ARG A 626 29.85 -19.70 -12.67
C ARG A 626 29.39 -18.52 -11.83
N ASP A 627 28.30 -18.69 -11.08
CA ASP A 627 27.69 -17.63 -10.26
C ASP A 627 28.02 -17.73 -8.76
N GLY A 628 28.63 -18.85 -8.34
CA GLY A 628 28.95 -19.12 -6.94
C GLY A 628 30.45 -19.20 -6.68
N ILE A 629 30.90 -18.59 -5.58
CA ILE A 629 32.31 -18.59 -5.16
C ILE A 629 32.51 -19.69 -4.12
N LEU A 630 33.48 -20.59 -4.32
CA LEU A 630 33.81 -21.63 -3.32
C LEU A 630 34.29 -20.99 -2.01
N LEU A 631 33.86 -21.54 -0.87
CA LEU A 631 34.22 -20.98 0.45
C LEU A 631 35.71 -21.14 0.78
N ASN A 632 36.35 -22.18 0.25
CA ASN A 632 37.78 -22.43 0.45
C ASN A 632 38.67 -21.78 -0.63
N ASP A 633 38.11 -20.92 -1.48
CA ASP A 633 38.88 -20.18 -2.46
C ASP A 633 39.86 -19.24 -1.72
N PRO A 634 41.18 -19.32 -1.97
CA PRO A 634 42.16 -18.49 -1.26
C PRO A 634 41.96 -16.99 -1.55
N ASP A 635 41.26 -16.65 -2.64
CA ASP A 635 40.95 -15.28 -3.04
C ASP A 635 39.46 -14.92 -2.79
N PHE A 636 38.80 -15.62 -1.86
CA PHE A 636 37.37 -15.48 -1.59
C PHE A 636 36.94 -14.01 -1.41
N LYS A 637 37.61 -13.26 -0.53
CA LYS A 637 37.19 -11.89 -0.17
C LYS A 637 37.20 -10.94 -1.37
N ASN A 638 38.24 -11.00 -2.21
CA ASN A 638 38.33 -10.14 -3.39
C ASN A 638 37.25 -10.51 -4.42
N LYS A 639 37.05 -11.81 -4.69
CA LYS A 639 35.98 -12.29 -5.57
C LYS A 639 34.59 -11.90 -5.05
N ALA A 640 34.37 -12.00 -3.74
CA ALA A 640 33.12 -11.62 -3.11
C ALA A 640 32.88 -10.10 -3.24
N LEU A 641 33.88 -9.26 -3.00
CA LEU A 641 33.78 -7.82 -3.21
C LEU A 641 33.49 -7.46 -4.67
N GLU A 642 34.14 -8.12 -5.63
CA GLU A 642 33.86 -7.93 -7.06
C GLU A 642 32.41 -8.32 -7.39
N LEU A 643 31.97 -9.48 -6.90
CA LEU A 643 30.61 -9.98 -7.10
C LEU A 643 29.56 -9.03 -6.51
N LEU A 644 29.79 -8.50 -5.31
CA LEU A 644 28.87 -7.61 -4.60
C LEU A 644 28.81 -6.20 -5.20
N ASN A 645 29.93 -5.70 -5.74
CA ASN A 645 30.03 -4.36 -6.34
C ASN A 645 29.77 -4.31 -7.85
N ARG A 646 29.52 -5.44 -8.50
CA ARG A 646 29.30 -5.48 -9.94
C ARG A 646 28.07 -4.67 -10.36
N ASN A 647 28.18 -4.01 -11.51
CA ASN A 647 27.07 -3.28 -12.14
C ASN A 647 26.42 -4.04 -13.30
N LYS A 648 26.91 -5.26 -13.61
CA LYS A 648 26.39 -6.14 -14.67
C LYS A 648 25.76 -7.40 -14.09
N PRO A 649 24.73 -7.96 -14.76
CA PRO A 649 24.11 -9.22 -14.35
C PRO A 649 25.10 -10.37 -14.16
N ILE A 650 24.73 -11.33 -13.31
CA ILE A 650 25.36 -12.66 -13.23
C ILE A 650 24.68 -13.61 -14.24
N ASN A 651 25.21 -14.82 -14.42
CA ASN A 651 24.80 -15.69 -15.52
C ASN A 651 23.33 -16.13 -15.40
N THR A 652 22.83 -16.45 -14.20
CA THR A 652 21.42 -16.82 -14.00
C THR A 652 20.44 -15.65 -14.10
N CYS A 653 20.90 -14.40 -14.16
CA CYS A 653 19.98 -13.26 -14.27
C CYS A 653 19.15 -13.27 -15.56
N VAL A 654 19.62 -13.93 -16.62
CA VAL A 654 18.83 -14.11 -17.86
C VAL A 654 17.62 -15.02 -17.67
N TYR A 655 17.49 -15.71 -16.53
CA TYR A 655 16.32 -16.52 -16.18
C TYR A 655 15.54 -15.92 -15.01
N CYS A 656 15.80 -14.67 -14.66
CA CYS A 656 15.25 -14.05 -13.46
C CYS A 656 14.63 -12.71 -13.80
N PHE A 657 13.36 -12.53 -13.47
CA PHE A 657 12.70 -11.23 -13.63
C PHE A 657 13.07 -10.24 -12.52
N GLY A 658 13.90 -10.63 -11.54
CA GLY A 658 14.29 -9.74 -10.43
C GLY A 658 13.06 -9.16 -9.74
N ASN A 659 12.91 -7.83 -9.81
CA ASN A 659 11.75 -7.10 -9.29
C ASN A 659 10.77 -6.60 -10.38
N THR A 660 10.96 -7.02 -11.63
CA THR A 660 10.18 -6.57 -12.80
C THR A 660 9.28 -7.67 -13.36
N GLY A 661 9.05 -8.75 -12.60
CA GLY A 661 8.15 -9.82 -13.01
C GLY A 661 6.71 -9.39 -12.81
N SER A 662 5.85 -9.70 -13.79
CA SER A 662 4.40 -9.54 -13.65
C SER A 662 3.92 -10.21 -12.37
N SER A 663 3.03 -9.57 -11.63
CA SER A 663 2.29 -10.27 -10.57
C SER A 663 1.43 -11.37 -11.18
N PHE A 664 1.01 -12.33 -10.35
CA PHE A 664 -0.13 -13.21 -10.57
C PHE A 664 -0.80 -13.47 -9.21
N PRO A 665 -2.11 -13.81 -9.13
CA PRO A 665 -2.72 -14.26 -7.90
C PRO A 665 -1.91 -15.35 -7.18
N SER A 666 -1.79 -15.24 -5.86
CA SER A 666 -1.10 -16.26 -5.07
C SER A 666 -1.83 -17.58 -5.26
N THR A 667 -1.11 -18.61 -5.72
CA THR A 667 -1.69 -19.91 -6.04
C THR A 667 -0.73 -21.04 -5.67
N GLN A 668 -1.30 -22.15 -5.19
CA GLN A 668 -0.55 -23.38 -4.95
C GLN A 668 -0.56 -24.23 -6.23
N MET A 669 0.51 -24.97 -6.49
CA MET A 669 0.57 -25.96 -7.57
C MET A 669 -0.45 -27.08 -7.30
N LYS A 670 -1.23 -27.44 -8.32
CA LYS A 670 -2.10 -28.63 -8.27
C LYS A 670 -1.20 -29.88 -8.24
N MET A 671 -1.51 -30.82 -7.35
CA MET A 671 -0.81 -32.11 -7.28
C MET A 671 -1.22 -33.03 -8.42
#